data_AF-A0A2Y9NFH8-F1
#
_entry.id   AF-A0A2Y9NFH8-F1
#
_cell.length_a   1.000
_cell.length_b   1.000
_cell.length_c   1.000
_cell.angle_alpha   90.00
_cell.angle_beta   90.00
_cell.angle_gamma   90.00
#
_symmetry.space_group_name_H-M   'P 1'
#
loop_
_entity.id
_entity.type
_entity.pdbx_description
1 polymer ?
#
loop_
_entity_poly.entity_id
_entity_poly.type
_entity_poly.pdbx_seq_one_letter_code
_entity_poly.pdbx_strand_id
1 'polypeptide(L)'
;MAAAGGSASSLARSLGARPVGARACARCGLHTKCRRPASLLVRGSSGCHRCAPAPSGGTGRPGVSPQDTMEKYQILDWLNPGALGVNLLVEETKTKVKHVIKQVECIDEHQANEALEELMPLLKLQHAHVSIYQELFITWNSEISSLFLCLVMEFHEGSFQNVIEKKRAAKRVIDSQWMQNMLGQVLNALEYLHQLDIIHRNLKPSNIALVSSDHCKLQDLSSNALMTDVAKWNVRAEEDPSHKSWMAPEALNFSFSQKSDIWSLGCIILDMASCSFLDSTEAMLLRKSIRSSPDGLRGVLRTMEERRVPDAEIFSSLLPLMLQADPSDRITIRDVIHLFVSSDFSSSSSALMLHQQVVPNFLIDMLLESSVTSTLEVMQNFSSHPEVQQRALERLLRMSEDQQGVPWPAELAEVLVGIVKQHDRVLDAQPCACSLLLRTGGQGLATDELRRAGLCERILERLDAFPRNRDTCINGLRLLWALLVDAVIANKAPWEKAPALIAEVLATYPTDAEMAEAGCAVLWLLSLLGEQPGAPGPERWPWALESRHVWPPAGCIGEQQLEEVVVLILQSIRACQDRALLVNNACRGLASLVKMSELAALQVVMPEEGSSGLTLIQETYQLHQDDPEVVESICMLLAHLASHKDILSELVSSGIQPLVEEIHGRFTSSLVSVGGLPQPDLDGTESRGRSSGVWRRLGLPRVWF
;
A
#
# COMPACT_ATOMS: atom_id res chain seq x y z
N MET A 1 -64.43 -16.49 -53.26
CA MET A 1 -65.41 -15.83 -54.14
C MET A 1 -64.84 -14.47 -54.51
N ALA A 2 -64.68 -14.22 -55.82
CA ALA A 2 -64.44 -12.96 -56.54
C ALA A 2 -63.38 -11.98 -55.95
N ALA A 3 -62.20 -11.86 -56.58
CA ALA A 3 -61.89 -10.95 -57.71
C ALA A 3 -61.85 -9.48 -57.26
N ALA A 4 -60.88 -8.62 -57.57
CA ALA A 4 -59.88 -8.51 -58.64
C ALA A 4 -58.73 -7.62 -58.06
N GLY A 5 -57.49 -7.55 -58.53
CA GLY A 5 -56.97 -7.65 -59.90
C GLY A 5 -56.24 -6.33 -60.24
N GLY A 6 -54.99 -6.44 -60.73
CA GLY A 6 -54.14 -5.32 -61.19
C GLY A 6 -52.87 -5.17 -60.35
N SER A 7 -51.69 -5.76 -60.67
CA SER A 7 -50.91 -5.65 -61.91
C SER A 7 -50.69 -4.18 -62.31
N ALA A 8 -49.50 -3.66 -62.60
CA ALA A 8 -48.17 -4.25 -62.67
C ALA A 8 -47.13 -3.12 -62.80
N SER A 9 -45.88 -3.49 -62.51
CA SER A 9 -44.68 -3.21 -63.32
C SER A 9 -44.09 -1.80 -63.46
N SER A 10 -42.83 -1.73 -63.03
CA SER A 10 -41.64 -1.48 -63.88
C SER A 10 -40.92 -0.14 -63.79
N LEU A 11 -39.61 -0.27 -64.03
CA LEU A 11 -38.60 0.73 -64.43
C LEU A 11 -37.97 1.47 -63.24
N ALA A 12 -36.84 1.01 -62.68
CA ALA A 12 -35.50 1.03 -63.27
C ALA A 12 -35.10 2.42 -63.82
N ARG A 13 -34.23 3.14 -63.08
CA ARG A 13 -32.91 3.56 -63.58
C ARG A 13 -32.14 4.36 -62.52
N SER A 14 -30.89 3.92 -62.38
CA SER A 14 -29.72 4.64 -61.88
C SER A 14 -29.61 6.07 -62.39
N LEU A 15 -29.07 6.96 -61.55
CA LEU A 15 -28.18 8.11 -61.81
C LEU A 15 -28.01 8.77 -60.43
N GLY A 16 -26.85 8.77 -59.78
CA GLY A 16 -25.67 9.53 -60.16
C GLY A 16 -25.34 10.46 -58.99
N ALA A 17 -24.22 10.21 -58.30
CA ALA A 17 -23.74 10.99 -57.17
C ALA A 17 -23.32 12.41 -57.60
N ARG A 18 -23.62 13.43 -56.76
CA ARG A 18 -22.75 14.58 -56.35
C ARG A 18 -23.54 15.70 -55.61
N PRO A 19 -22.88 16.63 -54.90
CA PRO A 19 -22.80 16.71 -53.44
C PRO A 19 -23.71 17.81 -52.84
N VAL A 20 -24.16 17.66 -51.60
CA VAL A 20 -24.95 18.70 -50.92
C VAL A 20 -24.01 19.61 -50.12
N GLY A 21 -23.74 20.77 -50.69
CA GLY A 21 -23.30 21.95 -49.96
C GLY A 21 -24.48 22.62 -49.23
N ALA A 22 -24.13 23.20 -48.08
CA ALA A 22 -24.78 24.27 -47.32
C ALA A 22 -26.21 24.69 -47.69
N ARG A 23 -27.15 24.58 -46.73
CA ARG A 23 -28.32 25.45 -46.53
C ARG A 23 -28.68 25.46 -45.04
N ALA A 24 -28.50 26.58 -44.35
CA ALA A 24 -29.46 27.70 -44.24
C ALA A 24 -30.53 27.45 -43.16
N CYS A 25 -30.25 27.94 -41.95
CA CYS A 25 -31.21 28.06 -40.87
C CYS A 25 -32.13 29.26 -41.15
N ALA A 26 -33.43 29.01 -41.23
CA ALA A 26 -34.45 30.04 -41.31
C ALA A 26 -35.66 29.69 -40.42
N ARG A 27 -36.04 30.71 -39.64
CA ARG A 27 -37.34 31.00 -39.01
C ARG A 27 -37.64 30.49 -37.60
N CYS A 28 -37.38 31.43 -36.69
CA CYS A 28 -38.20 31.93 -35.59
C CYS A 28 -39.72 31.65 -35.57
N GLY A 29 -40.26 31.61 -34.35
CA GLY A 29 -41.67 31.79 -34.04
C GLY A 29 -41.93 32.15 -32.57
N LEU A 30 -42.13 33.46 -32.33
CA LEU A 30 -42.93 34.09 -31.27
C LEU A 30 -42.27 34.54 -29.94
N HIS A 31 -42.32 35.87 -29.79
CA HIS A 31 -42.14 36.71 -28.61
C HIS A 31 -43.02 36.31 -27.42
N THR A 32 -42.52 36.49 -26.19
CA THR A 32 -43.07 37.47 -25.22
C THR A 32 -42.19 37.66 -23.97
N LYS A 33 -41.85 38.95 -23.72
CA LYS A 33 -41.65 39.63 -22.43
C LYS A 33 -40.72 38.99 -21.38
N CYS A 34 -39.52 39.56 -21.24
CA CYS A 34 -38.92 39.73 -19.92
C CYS A 34 -38.41 41.17 -19.73
N ARG A 35 -38.89 41.82 -18.67
CA ARG A 35 -38.58 43.19 -18.25
C ARG A 35 -37.17 43.23 -17.67
N ARG A 36 -36.37 44.25 -18.02
CA ARG A 36 -35.30 44.79 -17.17
C ARG A 36 -35.84 45.96 -16.35
N PRO A 37 -35.29 46.21 -15.15
CA PRO A 37 -34.36 47.34 -14.97
C PRO A 37 -33.09 46.90 -14.20
N ALA A 38 -31.87 47.27 -14.63
CA ALA A 38 -31.11 48.50 -14.33
C ALA A 38 -30.69 48.56 -12.84
N SER A 39 -29.40 48.54 -12.47
CA SER A 39 -28.33 49.53 -12.71
C SER A 39 -27.06 49.05 -11.93
N LEU A 40 -25.79 49.39 -12.19
CA LEU A 40 -25.16 50.66 -12.58
C LEU A 40 -23.75 50.43 -13.20
N LEU A 41 -23.40 51.29 -14.16
CA LEU A 41 -22.14 51.41 -14.90
C LEU A 41 -21.10 52.31 -14.22
N VAL A 42 -19.81 52.13 -14.56
CA VAL A 42 -18.85 53.22 -14.90
C VAL A 42 -17.86 52.68 -15.97
N ARG A 43 -18.08 52.94 -17.27
CA ARG A 43 -17.42 53.94 -18.15
C ARG A 43 -15.90 53.78 -18.36
N GLY A 44 -15.53 53.33 -19.56
CA GLY A 44 -14.22 53.56 -20.18
C GLY A 44 -14.25 54.81 -21.07
N SER A 45 -13.21 55.64 -20.96
CA SER A 45 -12.98 56.82 -21.79
C SER A 45 -11.77 56.57 -22.70
N SER A 46 -11.92 56.89 -23.98
CA SER A 46 -10.85 57.02 -24.97
C SER A 46 -9.93 58.22 -24.68
N GLY A 47 -8.61 58.08 -24.84
CA GLY A 47 -7.67 59.20 -24.72
C GLY A 47 -6.21 58.87 -25.04
N CYS A 48 -5.64 59.63 -25.97
CA CYS A 48 -4.36 59.51 -26.66
C CYS A 48 -3.13 60.02 -25.85
N HIS A 49 -1.96 59.43 -26.12
CA HIS A 49 -0.54 59.89 -26.01
C HIS A 49 0.05 60.63 -24.77
N ARG A 50 1.31 60.21 -24.48
CA ARG A 50 2.45 60.85 -23.76
C ARG A 50 2.55 60.72 -22.22
N CYS A 51 3.52 59.91 -21.78
CA CYS A 51 4.69 60.26 -20.94
C CYS A 51 5.18 59.04 -20.11
N ALA A 52 6.48 58.71 -20.21
CA ALA A 52 7.23 57.81 -19.30
C ALA A 52 7.62 58.57 -18.00
N PRO A 53 8.24 57.97 -16.93
CA PRO A 53 8.81 56.63 -16.75
C PRO A 53 8.39 55.89 -15.42
N ALA A 54 9.02 54.73 -15.18
CA ALA A 54 8.90 53.69 -14.13
C ALA A 54 9.18 54.13 -12.66
N PRO A 55 9.36 53.24 -11.65
CA PRO A 55 8.78 51.90 -11.34
C PRO A 55 8.21 51.82 -9.89
N SER A 56 7.33 50.86 -9.60
CA SER A 56 7.22 50.30 -8.24
C SER A 56 6.64 48.89 -8.26
N GLY A 57 7.37 47.98 -7.61
CA GLY A 57 7.12 46.54 -7.60
C GLY A 57 5.91 46.14 -6.75
N GLY A 58 5.41 44.94 -7.03
CA GLY A 58 4.33 44.30 -6.28
C GLY A 58 3.89 42.99 -6.94
N THR A 59 4.70 41.96 -6.76
CA THR A 59 4.35 40.52 -6.71
C THR A 59 3.17 40.05 -7.58
N GLY A 60 3.49 39.53 -8.77
CA GLY A 60 2.56 38.78 -9.60
C GLY A 60 2.22 37.41 -8.99
N ARG A 61 0.92 37.10 -8.90
CA ARG A 61 0.42 35.73 -9.01
C ARG A 61 0.37 35.40 -10.51
N PRO A 62 0.87 34.23 -10.97
CA PRO A 62 0.68 33.86 -12.37
C PRO A 62 -0.76 33.38 -12.57
N GLY A 63 -1.60 34.26 -13.14
CA GLY A 63 -2.82 33.85 -13.80
C GLY A 63 -2.45 33.26 -15.16
N VAL A 64 -2.74 31.97 -15.37
CA VAL A 64 -2.56 31.31 -16.66
C VAL A 64 -3.61 31.86 -17.64
N SER A 65 -3.17 32.56 -18.68
CA SER A 65 -4.03 32.91 -19.81
C SER A 65 -4.34 31.65 -20.64
N PRO A 66 -5.60 31.42 -21.07
CA PRO A 66 -5.92 30.29 -21.95
C PRO A 66 -5.33 30.57 -23.34
N GLN A 67 -4.17 29.98 -23.64
CA GLN A 67 -3.74 29.73 -25.01
C GLN A 67 -4.62 28.60 -25.55
N ASP A 68 -5.08 28.69 -26.80
CA ASP A 68 -6.02 27.75 -27.41
C ASP A 68 -5.50 26.29 -27.32
N THR A 69 -6.04 25.52 -26.37
CA THR A 69 -5.54 24.19 -26.00
C THR A 69 -5.63 23.15 -27.12
N MET A 70 -6.46 23.37 -28.15
CA MET A 70 -6.49 22.52 -29.34
C MET A 70 -5.27 22.70 -30.25
N GLU A 71 -4.56 23.82 -30.19
CA GLU A 71 -3.40 24.09 -31.06
C GLU A 71 -2.23 23.13 -30.83
N LYS A 72 -2.18 22.49 -29.65
CA LYS A 72 -1.13 21.53 -29.32
C LYS A 72 -1.34 20.15 -29.96
N TYR A 73 -2.51 19.89 -30.53
CA TYR A 73 -2.86 18.62 -31.14
C TYR A 73 -3.09 18.73 -32.64
N GLN A 74 -2.50 17.81 -33.38
CA GLN A 74 -2.78 17.62 -34.80
C GLN A 74 -3.80 16.51 -34.96
N ILE A 75 -4.94 16.79 -35.57
CA ILE A 75 -5.96 15.77 -35.88
C ILE A 75 -5.42 14.85 -36.98
N LEU A 76 -5.38 13.55 -36.69
CA LEU A 76 -4.99 12.50 -37.62
C LEU A 76 -6.20 11.86 -38.28
N ASP A 77 -7.24 11.53 -37.50
CA ASP A 77 -8.42 10.81 -38.00
C ASP A 77 -9.68 11.10 -37.17
N TRP A 78 -10.84 10.88 -37.78
CA TRP A 78 -12.16 10.99 -37.16
C TRP A 78 -12.68 9.58 -36.89
N LEU A 79 -12.66 9.17 -35.62
CA LEU A 79 -13.16 7.86 -35.22
C LEU A 79 -14.70 7.85 -35.23
N ASN A 80 -15.28 6.64 -35.23
CA ASN A 80 -16.72 6.48 -35.22
C ASN A 80 -17.35 7.30 -34.08
N PRO A 81 -18.36 8.13 -34.38
CA PRO A 81 -19.00 8.97 -33.38
C PRO A 81 -19.65 8.10 -32.30
N GLY A 82 -19.44 8.50 -31.04
CA GLY A 82 -20.05 7.87 -29.88
C GLY A 82 -21.40 8.51 -29.53
N ALA A 83 -22.14 7.88 -28.60
CA ALA A 83 -23.44 8.38 -28.15
C ALA A 83 -23.40 9.77 -27.49
N LEU A 84 -22.22 10.23 -27.07
CA LEU A 84 -22.04 11.51 -26.37
C LEU A 84 -21.28 12.55 -27.20
N GLY A 85 -20.73 12.19 -28.37
CA GLY A 85 -19.91 13.12 -29.12
C GLY A 85 -19.00 12.45 -30.14
N VAL A 86 -18.10 13.25 -30.70
CA VAL A 86 -17.15 12.82 -31.73
C VAL A 86 -15.82 12.45 -31.07
N ASN A 87 -15.21 11.36 -31.53
CA ASN A 87 -13.90 10.93 -31.09
C ASN A 87 -12.86 11.25 -32.18
N LEU A 88 -11.83 12.01 -31.82
CA LEU A 88 -10.76 12.42 -32.72
C LEU A 88 -9.47 11.70 -32.34
N LEU A 89 -8.85 11.00 -33.29
CA LEU A 89 -7.48 10.54 -33.12
C LEU A 89 -6.57 11.73 -33.40
N VAL A 90 -5.74 12.08 -32.43
CA VAL A 90 -4.82 13.21 -32.53
C VAL A 90 -3.39 12.79 -32.22
N GLU A 91 -2.43 13.57 -32.69
CA GLU A 91 -1.02 13.50 -32.31
C GLU A 91 -0.63 14.79 -31.59
N GLU A 92 -0.06 14.67 -30.40
CA GLU A 92 0.51 15.83 -29.72
C GLU A 92 1.72 16.36 -30.49
N THR A 93 1.66 17.63 -30.87
CA THR A 93 2.63 18.26 -31.77
C THR A 93 4.07 18.20 -31.26
N LYS A 94 4.28 18.30 -29.94
CA LYS A 94 5.60 18.30 -29.29
C LYS A 94 6.16 16.90 -29.05
N THR A 95 5.37 16.01 -28.46
CA THR A 95 5.82 14.69 -27.99
C THR A 95 5.67 13.61 -29.06
N LYS A 96 4.85 13.87 -30.09
CA LYS A 96 4.48 12.90 -31.13
C LYS A 96 3.72 11.68 -30.59
N VAL A 97 3.15 11.77 -29.40
CA VAL A 97 2.30 10.74 -28.81
C VAL A 97 0.88 10.86 -29.36
N LYS A 98 0.24 9.72 -29.62
CA LYS A 98 -1.15 9.66 -30.08
C LYS A 98 -2.13 9.65 -28.91
N HIS A 99 -3.21 10.39 -29.05
CA HIS A 99 -4.29 10.49 -28.07
C HIS A 99 -5.65 10.41 -28.76
N VAL A 100 -6.69 10.14 -27.97
CA VAL A 100 -8.08 10.33 -28.39
C VAL A 100 -8.63 11.56 -27.69
N ILE A 101 -9.16 12.52 -28.46
CA ILE A 101 -9.96 13.62 -27.92
C ILE A 101 -11.42 13.31 -28.15
N LYS A 102 -12.17 13.13 -27.08
CA LYS A 102 -13.63 13.07 -27.13
C LYS A 102 -14.20 14.46 -27.00
N GLN A 103 -14.91 14.93 -28.03
CA GLN A 103 -15.57 16.23 -28.06
C GLN A 103 -17.07 16.06 -27.87
N VAL A 104 -17.59 16.62 -26.77
CA VAL A 104 -19.00 16.56 -26.40
C VAL A 104 -19.59 17.96 -26.49
N GLU A 105 -20.62 18.14 -27.33
CA GLU A 105 -21.32 19.41 -27.44
C GLU A 105 -22.21 19.66 -26.21
N CYS A 106 -21.94 20.76 -25.50
CA CYS A 106 -22.71 21.23 -24.36
C CYS A 106 -23.82 22.21 -24.81
N ILE A 107 -24.93 22.22 -24.09
CA ILE A 107 -26.06 23.12 -24.35
C ILE A 107 -25.67 24.57 -24.06
N ASP A 108 -25.01 24.78 -22.92
CA ASP A 108 -24.56 26.07 -22.45
C ASP A 108 -23.32 25.94 -21.56
N GLU A 109 -22.81 27.08 -21.12
CA GLU A 109 -21.65 27.17 -20.23
C GLU A 109 -21.92 26.54 -18.86
N HIS A 110 -23.17 26.55 -18.38
CA HIS A 110 -23.51 25.97 -17.09
C HIS A 110 -23.37 24.45 -17.11
N GLN A 111 -23.95 23.77 -18.12
CA GLN A 111 -23.81 22.33 -18.31
C GLN A 111 -22.34 21.94 -18.54
N ALA A 112 -21.59 22.74 -19.30
CA ALA A 112 -20.18 22.46 -19.56
C ALA A 112 -19.34 22.51 -18.28
N ASN A 113 -19.56 23.51 -17.42
CA ASN A 113 -18.87 23.65 -16.15
C ASN A 113 -19.28 22.55 -15.15
N GLU A 114 -20.57 22.21 -15.06
CA GLU A 114 -21.06 21.12 -14.21
C GLU A 114 -20.45 19.76 -14.63
N ALA A 115 -20.44 19.48 -15.94
CA ALA A 115 -19.82 18.29 -16.47
C ALA A 115 -18.30 18.26 -16.27
N LEU A 116 -17.63 19.40 -16.43
CA LEU A 116 -16.20 19.51 -16.17
C LEU A 116 -15.91 19.21 -14.69
N GLU A 117 -16.62 19.84 -13.76
CA GLU A 117 -16.47 19.60 -12.31
C GLU A 117 -16.70 18.13 -11.94
N GLU A 118 -17.72 17.48 -12.50
CA GLU A 118 -17.99 16.05 -12.27
C GLU A 118 -16.87 15.15 -12.79
N LEU A 119 -16.22 15.53 -13.89
CA LEU A 119 -15.17 14.76 -14.54
C LEU A 119 -13.75 15.11 -14.09
N MET A 120 -13.54 16.24 -13.40
CA MET A 120 -12.24 16.63 -12.85
C MET A 120 -11.57 15.53 -12.00
N PRO A 121 -12.28 14.76 -11.16
CA PRO A 121 -11.70 13.64 -10.43
C PRO A 121 -11.06 12.56 -11.33
N LEU A 122 -11.50 12.43 -12.59
CA LEU A 122 -10.95 11.44 -13.53
C LEU A 122 -9.46 11.66 -13.81
N LEU A 123 -8.97 12.90 -13.74
CA LEU A 123 -7.54 13.24 -13.87
C LEU A 123 -6.68 12.66 -12.76
N LYS A 124 -7.29 12.29 -11.63
CA LYS A 124 -6.60 11.75 -10.46
C LYS A 124 -6.69 10.23 -10.36
N LEU A 125 -7.43 9.59 -11.29
CA LEU A 125 -7.53 8.14 -11.28
C LEU A 125 -6.17 7.54 -11.64
N GLN A 126 -5.72 6.67 -10.77
CA GLN A 126 -4.55 5.84 -10.98
C GLN A 126 -5.05 4.43 -10.78
N HIS A 127 -4.92 3.59 -11.80
CA HIS A 127 -5.26 2.17 -11.74
C HIS A 127 -4.71 1.48 -12.99
N ALA A 128 -4.09 0.31 -12.83
CA ALA A 128 -3.46 -0.41 -13.95
C ALA A 128 -4.45 -0.68 -15.11
N HIS A 129 -5.72 -0.90 -14.76
CA HIS A 129 -6.79 -1.29 -15.67
C HIS A 129 -7.82 -0.17 -15.94
N VAL A 130 -7.49 1.09 -15.67
CA VAL A 130 -8.29 2.27 -16.07
C VAL A 130 -7.41 3.19 -16.91
N SER A 131 -7.95 3.70 -18.02
CA SER A 131 -7.22 4.57 -18.94
C SER A 131 -7.03 5.95 -18.33
N ILE A 132 -5.86 6.54 -18.61
CA ILE A 132 -5.49 7.83 -18.05
C ILE A 132 -6.18 8.96 -18.83
N TYR A 133 -6.77 9.89 -18.09
CA TYR A 133 -7.24 11.17 -18.62
C TYR A 133 -6.12 12.18 -18.47
N GLN A 134 -5.60 12.67 -19.59
CA GLN A 134 -4.46 13.58 -19.57
C GLN A 134 -4.88 15.01 -19.26
N GLU A 135 -6.03 15.42 -19.79
CA GLU A 135 -6.58 16.75 -19.55
C GLU A 135 -8.05 16.82 -19.95
N LEU A 136 -8.74 17.79 -19.36
CA LEU A 136 -10.10 18.18 -19.71
C LEU A 136 -10.13 19.69 -19.90
N PHE A 137 -10.79 20.15 -20.96
CA PHE A 137 -10.94 21.57 -21.24
C PHE A 137 -12.18 21.85 -22.06
N ILE A 138 -12.64 23.10 -22.01
CA ILE A 138 -13.80 23.57 -22.76
C ILE A 138 -13.30 24.40 -23.94
N THR A 139 -13.90 24.20 -25.11
CA THR A 139 -13.63 24.98 -26.33
C THR A 139 -14.91 25.59 -26.88
N TRP A 140 -14.79 26.75 -27.51
CA TRP A 140 -15.87 27.39 -28.23
C TRP A 140 -15.60 27.33 -29.73
N ASN A 141 -16.54 26.79 -30.50
CA ASN A 141 -16.49 26.84 -31.96
C ASN A 141 -17.32 28.01 -32.45
N SER A 142 -16.66 29.07 -32.95
CA SER A 142 -17.31 30.28 -33.45
C SER A 142 -18.12 30.07 -34.73
N GLU A 143 -17.79 29.07 -35.56
CA GLU A 143 -18.46 28.84 -36.84
C GLU A 143 -19.88 28.30 -36.65
N ILE A 144 -20.03 27.37 -35.70
CA ILE A 144 -21.34 26.77 -35.36
C ILE A 144 -21.96 27.37 -34.09
N SER A 145 -21.26 28.27 -33.42
CA SER A 145 -21.69 28.90 -32.16
C SER A 145 -22.07 27.87 -31.09
N SER A 146 -21.24 26.84 -30.94
CA SER A 146 -21.42 25.75 -29.98
C SER A 146 -20.22 25.62 -29.03
N LEU A 147 -20.52 25.23 -27.79
CA LEU A 147 -19.54 24.95 -26.75
C LEU A 147 -19.27 23.45 -26.67
N PHE A 148 -17.99 23.06 -26.53
CA PHE A 148 -17.59 21.66 -26.46
C PHE A 148 -16.72 21.39 -25.25
N LEU A 149 -17.08 20.36 -24.48
CA LEU A 149 -16.20 19.75 -23.50
C LEU A 149 -15.31 18.71 -24.20
N CYS A 150 -14.00 18.86 -24.05
CA CYS A 150 -12.99 17.97 -24.62
C CYS A 150 -12.35 17.14 -23.51
N LEU A 151 -12.29 15.83 -23.70
CA LEU A 151 -11.60 14.88 -22.83
C LEU A 151 -10.47 14.22 -23.62
N VAL A 152 -9.23 14.39 -23.15
CA VAL A 152 -8.06 13.79 -23.80
C VAL A 152 -7.65 12.52 -23.06
N MET A 153 -7.59 11.41 -23.80
CA MET A 153 -7.37 10.07 -23.27
C MET A 153 -6.27 9.34 -24.06
N GLU A 154 -5.73 8.28 -23.47
CA GLU A 154 -4.81 7.35 -24.14
C GLU A 154 -5.46 6.73 -25.40
N PHE A 155 -4.67 6.54 -26.46
CA PHE A 155 -5.11 5.83 -27.65
C PHE A 155 -4.64 4.37 -27.63
N HIS A 156 -5.56 3.45 -27.95
CA HIS A 156 -5.28 2.04 -28.11
C HIS A 156 -5.88 1.51 -29.42
N GLU A 157 -5.14 0.65 -30.13
CA GLU A 157 -5.55 0.16 -31.46
C GLU A 157 -6.66 -0.90 -31.41
N GLY A 158 -6.78 -1.62 -30.29
CA GLY A 158 -7.70 -2.75 -30.14
C GLY A 158 -8.60 -2.63 -28.92
N SER A 159 -9.73 -3.32 -28.97
CA SER A 159 -10.71 -3.42 -27.88
C SER A 159 -11.33 -4.83 -27.81
N PHE A 160 -12.08 -5.10 -26.74
CA PHE A 160 -12.84 -6.34 -26.63
C PHE A 160 -13.83 -6.51 -27.78
N GLN A 161 -14.40 -5.41 -28.31
CA GLN A 161 -15.28 -5.46 -29.48
C GLN A 161 -14.60 -6.15 -30.66
N ASN A 162 -13.36 -5.78 -30.97
CA ASN A 162 -12.61 -6.37 -32.08
C ASN A 162 -12.37 -7.88 -31.88
N VAL A 163 -12.10 -8.31 -30.64
CA VAL A 163 -11.91 -9.74 -30.31
C VAL A 163 -13.22 -10.51 -30.47
N ILE A 164 -14.31 -9.99 -29.91
CA ILE A 164 -15.64 -10.63 -29.97
C ILE A 164 -16.08 -10.75 -31.42
N GLU A 165 -15.98 -9.68 -32.22
CA GLU A 165 -16.37 -9.69 -33.64
C GLU A 165 -15.53 -10.67 -34.46
N LYS A 166 -14.20 -10.68 -34.26
CA LYS A 166 -13.30 -11.62 -34.96
C LYS A 166 -13.64 -13.07 -34.64
N LYS A 167 -13.90 -13.38 -33.37
CA LYS A 167 -14.29 -14.73 -32.92
C LYS A 167 -15.67 -15.12 -33.40
N ARG A 168 -16.60 -14.16 -33.44
CA ARG A 168 -17.95 -14.31 -33.95
C ARG A 168 -18.00 -14.60 -35.45
N ALA A 169 -17.25 -13.84 -36.24
CA ALA A 169 -17.10 -14.08 -37.67
C ALA A 169 -16.47 -15.45 -37.96
N ALA A 170 -15.52 -15.88 -37.13
CA ALA A 170 -14.88 -17.19 -37.24
C ALA A 170 -15.72 -18.33 -36.65
N LYS A 171 -16.83 -18.04 -35.95
CA LYS A 171 -17.62 -18.99 -35.15
C LYS A 171 -16.74 -19.84 -34.22
N ARG A 172 -15.82 -19.18 -33.50
CA ARG A 172 -14.86 -19.81 -32.57
C ARG A 172 -15.06 -19.31 -31.15
N VAL A 173 -14.80 -20.19 -30.19
CA VAL A 173 -14.75 -19.82 -28.77
C VAL A 173 -13.54 -18.93 -28.47
N ILE A 174 -13.70 -18.06 -27.48
CA ILE A 174 -12.58 -17.35 -26.85
C ILE A 174 -11.87 -18.34 -25.93
N ASP A 175 -10.55 -18.21 -25.83
CA ASP A 175 -9.76 -19.04 -24.93
C ASP A 175 -10.13 -18.75 -23.48
N SER A 176 -10.34 -19.80 -22.68
CA SER A 176 -10.78 -19.69 -21.29
C SER A 176 -9.77 -18.89 -20.47
N GLN A 177 -8.50 -19.31 -20.48
CA GLN A 177 -7.46 -18.67 -19.67
C GLN A 177 -7.33 -17.17 -19.98
N TRP A 178 -7.40 -16.82 -21.26
CA TRP A 178 -7.42 -15.43 -21.69
C TRP A 178 -8.67 -14.67 -21.19
N MET A 179 -9.86 -15.24 -21.38
CA MET A 179 -11.12 -14.62 -20.94
C MET A 179 -11.11 -14.37 -19.44
N GLN A 180 -10.67 -15.37 -18.68
CA GLN A 180 -10.57 -15.33 -17.22
C GLN A 180 -9.64 -14.21 -16.74
N ASN A 181 -8.42 -14.12 -17.30
CA ASN A 181 -7.47 -13.06 -16.99
C ASN A 181 -8.04 -11.66 -17.29
N MET A 182 -8.61 -11.51 -18.49
CA MET A 182 -9.21 -10.26 -18.96
C MET A 182 -10.39 -9.80 -18.10
N LEU A 183 -11.29 -10.72 -17.75
CA LEU A 183 -12.42 -10.42 -16.87
C LEU A 183 -11.95 -10.07 -15.46
N GLY A 184 -10.93 -10.74 -14.92
CA GLY A 184 -10.33 -10.39 -13.63
C GLY A 184 -9.84 -8.94 -13.58
N GLN A 185 -9.20 -8.46 -14.65
CA GLN A 185 -8.73 -7.08 -14.77
C GLN A 185 -9.89 -6.08 -14.86
N VAL A 186 -10.94 -6.41 -15.62
CA VAL A 186 -12.16 -5.59 -15.72
C VAL A 186 -12.88 -5.50 -14.38
N LEU A 187 -13.00 -6.62 -13.65
CA LEU A 187 -13.61 -6.66 -12.32
C LEU A 187 -12.83 -5.80 -11.32
N ASN A 188 -11.49 -5.91 -11.34
CA ASN A 188 -10.62 -5.11 -10.48
C ASN A 188 -10.73 -3.61 -10.77
N ALA A 189 -10.74 -3.22 -12.05
CA ALA A 189 -10.97 -1.82 -12.46
C ALA A 189 -12.34 -1.30 -12.02
N LEU A 190 -13.38 -2.11 -12.20
CA LEU A 190 -14.75 -1.70 -11.90
C LEU A 190 -14.99 -1.59 -10.39
N GLU A 191 -14.40 -2.49 -9.59
CA GLU A 191 -14.41 -2.37 -8.13
C GLU A 191 -13.72 -1.09 -7.67
N TYR A 192 -12.54 -0.76 -8.22
CA TYR A 192 -11.83 0.48 -7.90
C TYR A 192 -12.70 1.71 -8.15
N LEU A 193 -13.37 1.79 -9.32
CA LEU A 193 -14.27 2.89 -9.64
C LEU A 193 -15.45 2.95 -8.65
N HIS A 194 -16.09 1.81 -8.36
CA HIS A 194 -17.24 1.74 -7.46
C HIS A 194 -16.88 2.07 -6.00
N GLN A 195 -15.66 1.76 -5.54
CA GLN A 195 -15.16 2.17 -4.22
C GLN A 195 -14.99 3.69 -4.09
N LEU A 196 -14.69 4.37 -5.19
CA LEU A 196 -14.60 5.84 -5.27
C LEU A 196 -15.95 6.51 -5.57
N ASP A 197 -17.04 5.74 -5.56
CA ASP A 197 -18.39 6.17 -5.96
C ASP A 197 -18.48 6.71 -7.40
N ILE A 198 -17.61 6.21 -8.28
CA ILE A 198 -17.60 6.53 -9.70
C ILE A 198 -18.34 5.43 -10.47
N ILE A 199 -19.37 5.82 -11.21
CA ILE A 199 -20.13 4.93 -12.10
C ILE A 199 -19.59 5.10 -13.52
N HIS A 200 -19.31 4.01 -14.23
CA HIS A 200 -18.79 4.09 -15.61
C HIS A 200 -19.85 4.61 -16.59
N ARG A 201 -21.10 4.16 -16.47
CA ARG A 201 -22.29 4.59 -17.24
C ARG A 201 -22.30 4.29 -18.74
N ASN A 202 -21.18 3.85 -19.30
CA ASN A 202 -21.01 3.57 -20.73
C ASN A 202 -20.12 2.34 -20.96
N LEU A 203 -20.27 1.33 -20.09
CA LEU A 203 -19.50 0.09 -20.18
C LEU A 203 -20.01 -0.75 -21.36
N LYS A 204 -19.14 -1.02 -22.33
CA LYS A 204 -19.40 -1.83 -23.53
C LYS A 204 -18.08 -2.38 -24.09
N PRO A 205 -18.08 -3.39 -24.97
CA PRO A 205 -16.82 -4.00 -25.41
C PRO A 205 -15.86 -3.05 -26.13
N SER A 206 -16.35 -2.00 -26.81
CA SER A 206 -15.48 -1.00 -27.45
C SER A 206 -14.81 -0.05 -26.46
N ASN A 207 -15.32 0.00 -25.23
CA ASN A 207 -14.80 0.82 -24.13
C ASN A 207 -13.91 0.00 -23.17
N ILE A 208 -13.49 -1.20 -23.58
CA ILE A 208 -12.46 -1.99 -22.92
C ILE A 208 -11.30 -2.14 -23.90
N ALA A 209 -10.29 -1.29 -23.74
CA ALA A 209 -9.11 -1.24 -24.58
C ALA A 209 -8.17 -2.42 -24.31
N LEU A 210 -7.56 -2.96 -25.36
CA LEU A 210 -6.49 -3.94 -25.29
C LEU A 210 -5.16 -3.23 -25.44
N VAL A 211 -4.38 -3.24 -24.36
CA VAL A 211 -3.04 -2.63 -24.33
C VAL A 211 -1.99 -3.63 -24.82
N SER A 212 -2.13 -4.89 -24.43
CA SER A 212 -1.30 -6.02 -24.88
C SER A 212 -2.18 -7.28 -25.03
N SER A 213 -1.55 -8.42 -25.34
CA SER A 213 -2.25 -9.71 -25.40
C SER A 213 -2.89 -10.13 -24.08
N ASP A 214 -2.37 -9.66 -22.95
CA ASP A 214 -2.72 -10.09 -21.60
C ASP A 214 -3.06 -8.92 -20.68
N HIS A 215 -3.20 -7.70 -21.21
CA HIS A 215 -3.54 -6.49 -20.46
C HIS A 215 -4.65 -5.67 -21.11
N CYS A 216 -5.67 -5.30 -20.32
CA CYS A 216 -6.76 -4.43 -20.74
C CYS A 216 -6.98 -3.25 -19.79
N LYS A 217 -7.61 -2.18 -20.32
CA LYS A 217 -8.01 -0.99 -19.57
C LYS A 217 -9.45 -0.59 -19.88
N LEU A 218 -10.20 -0.16 -18.87
CA LEU A 218 -11.48 0.54 -19.05
C LEU A 218 -11.21 1.97 -19.56
N GLN A 219 -12.06 2.45 -20.45
CA GLN A 219 -11.95 3.81 -21.01
C GLN A 219 -13.34 4.42 -21.21
N ASP A 220 -13.39 5.72 -21.51
CA ASP A 220 -14.62 6.41 -21.91
C ASP A 220 -15.70 6.43 -20.80
N LEU A 221 -15.28 6.77 -19.58
CA LEU A 221 -16.15 7.11 -18.45
C LEU A 221 -16.97 8.38 -18.78
N SER A 222 -18.19 8.47 -18.21
CA SER A 222 -19.15 9.52 -18.55
C SER A 222 -19.70 10.27 -17.33
N SER A 223 -20.02 11.55 -17.55
CA SER A 223 -20.69 12.42 -16.57
C SER A 223 -22.21 12.35 -16.69
N ASN A 224 -22.89 12.55 -15.56
CA ASN A 224 -24.34 12.63 -15.46
C ASN A 224 -24.85 13.93 -16.08
N ALA A 225 -24.14 15.04 -15.87
CA ALA A 225 -24.48 16.35 -16.45
C ALA A 225 -24.54 16.33 -17.99
N LEU A 226 -23.72 15.47 -18.63
CA LEU A 226 -23.74 15.25 -20.09
C LEU A 226 -24.87 14.32 -20.55
N MET A 227 -25.57 13.67 -19.63
CA MET A 227 -26.61 12.65 -19.87
C MET A 227 -28.01 13.15 -19.46
N THR A 228 -28.26 14.46 -19.47
CA THR A 228 -29.53 15.06 -19.05
C THR A 228 -30.47 15.43 -20.20
N ASP A 229 -29.95 15.56 -21.43
CA ASP A 229 -30.75 15.96 -22.58
C ASP A 229 -31.39 14.75 -23.27
N VAL A 230 -32.64 14.50 -22.89
CA VAL A 230 -33.48 13.42 -23.44
C VAL A 230 -33.65 13.54 -24.95
N ALA A 231 -33.69 14.75 -25.52
CA ALA A 231 -33.88 14.95 -26.96
C ALA A 231 -32.60 14.63 -27.73
N LYS A 232 -31.44 15.14 -27.28
CA LYS A 232 -30.14 14.78 -27.86
C LYS A 232 -29.86 13.28 -27.70
N TRP A 233 -30.20 12.69 -26.56
CA TRP A 233 -30.05 11.25 -26.34
C TRP A 233 -30.98 10.40 -27.21
N ASN A 234 -32.25 10.80 -27.38
CA ASN A 234 -33.20 10.06 -28.21
C ASN A 234 -32.85 10.12 -29.69
N VAL A 235 -32.42 11.28 -30.20
CA VAL A 235 -31.90 11.42 -31.58
C VAL A 235 -30.66 10.56 -31.77
N ARG A 236 -29.71 10.58 -30.82
CA ARG A 236 -28.46 9.78 -30.87
C ARG A 236 -28.69 8.27 -30.65
N ALA A 237 -29.84 7.89 -30.10
CA ALA A 237 -30.24 6.52 -29.86
C ALA A 237 -31.02 5.87 -30.99
N GLU A 238 -31.71 6.70 -31.79
CA GLU A 238 -32.36 6.26 -33.02
C GLU A 238 -31.32 5.98 -34.12
N GLU A 239 -30.12 6.59 -34.03
CA GLU A 239 -29.04 6.43 -35.01
C GLU A 239 -28.22 5.13 -34.88
N ASP A 240 -28.19 4.47 -33.72
CA ASP A 240 -27.63 3.11 -33.60
C ASP A 240 -28.33 2.24 -32.53
N PRO A 241 -29.29 1.40 -32.94
CA PRO A 241 -29.97 0.45 -32.05
C PRO A 241 -29.02 -0.54 -31.35
N SER A 242 -27.77 -0.68 -31.80
CA SER A 242 -26.79 -1.58 -31.22
C SER A 242 -26.13 -1.01 -29.96
N HIS A 243 -25.90 0.31 -29.88
CA HIS A 243 -25.23 0.96 -28.75
C HIS A 243 -25.99 0.80 -27.43
N LYS A 244 -27.33 0.90 -27.45
CA LYS A 244 -28.18 0.71 -26.25
C LYS A 244 -28.32 -0.75 -25.81
N SER A 245 -27.77 -1.71 -26.55
CA SER A 245 -28.01 -3.12 -26.27
C SER A 245 -27.31 -3.61 -24.99
N TRP A 246 -26.24 -2.95 -24.53
CA TRP A 246 -25.57 -3.28 -23.26
C TRP A 246 -26.14 -2.52 -22.05
N MET A 247 -26.98 -1.50 -22.26
CA MET A 247 -27.49 -0.68 -21.17
C MET A 247 -28.52 -1.42 -20.32
N ALA A 248 -28.41 -1.22 -19.01
CA ALA A 248 -29.38 -1.68 -18.03
C ALA A 248 -30.79 -1.10 -18.29
N PRO A 249 -31.87 -1.79 -17.88
CA PRO A 249 -33.23 -1.29 -18.04
C PRO A 249 -33.43 0.11 -17.43
N GLU A 250 -32.91 0.34 -16.22
CA GLU A 250 -33.04 1.62 -15.52
C GLU A 250 -32.23 2.75 -16.20
N ALA A 251 -31.10 2.42 -16.83
CA ALA A 251 -30.24 3.37 -17.53
C ALA A 251 -30.90 3.93 -18.80
N LEU A 252 -31.90 3.25 -19.36
CA LEU A 252 -32.71 3.79 -20.47
C LEU A 252 -33.53 5.01 -20.07
N ASN A 253 -33.84 5.12 -18.77
CA ASN A 253 -34.57 6.24 -18.17
C ASN A 253 -33.62 7.21 -17.44
N PHE A 254 -32.32 7.20 -17.80
CA PHE A 254 -31.27 8.02 -17.20
C PHE A 254 -31.07 7.81 -15.70
N SER A 255 -31.48 6.67 -15.17
CA SER A 255 -31.17 6.25 -13.81
C SER A 255 -29.93 5.36 -13.85
N PHE A 256 -28.82 5.88 -13.36
CA PHE A 256 -27.55 5.16 -13.34
C PHE A 256 -27.15 4.84 -11.90
N SER A 257 -26.68 3.62 -11.69
CA SER A 257 -26.10 3.17 -10.44
C SER A 257 -24.90 2.28 -10.72
N GLN A 258 -24.11 1.96 -9.70
CA GLN A 258 -23.05 0.95 -9.79
C GLN A 258 -23.60 -0.39 -10.33
N LYS A 259 -24.86 -0.75 -9.99
CA LYS A 259 -25.56 -1.93 -10.50
C LYS A 259 -25.81 -1.87 -12.01
N SER A 260 -25.95 -0.68 -12.59
CA SER A 260 -26.11 -0.51 -14.04
C SER A 260 -24.86 -0.92 -14.81
N ASP A 261 -23.67 -0.71 -14.22
CA ASP A 261 -22.42 -1.23 -14.78
C ASP A 261 -22.35 -2.77 -14.68
N ILE A 262 -22.87 -3.37 -13.59
CA ILE A 262 -22.94 -4.84 -13.44
C ILE A 262 -23.79 -5.47 -14.54
N TRP A 263 -24.95 -4.89 -14.87
CA TRP A 263 -25.75 -5.35 -16.01
C TRP A 263 -24.96 -5.31 -17.32
N SER A 264 -24.27 -4.18 -17.54
CA SER A 264 -23.50 -3.95 -18.76
C SER A 264 -22.36 -4.95 -18.88
N LEU A 265 -21.67 -5.24 -17.78
CA LEU A 265 -20.65 -6.30 -17.71
C LEU A 265 -21.24 -7.69 -17.97
N GLY A 266 -22.40 -8.00 -17.41
CA GLY A 266 -23.11 -9.26 -17.68
C GLY A 266 -23.43 -9.42 -19.18
N CYS A 267 -23.83 -8.34 -19.85
CA CYS A 267 -24.02 -8.34 -21.30
C CYS A 267 -22.71 -8.57 -22.08
N ILE A 268 -21.58 -8.07 -21.60
CA ILE A 268 -20.26 -8.28 -22.22
C ILE A 268 -19.83 -9.75 -22.06
N ILE A 269 -19.97 -10.31 -20.85
CA ILE A 269 -19.67 -11.73 -20.58
C ILE A 269 -20.53 -12.64 -21.45
N LEU A 270 -21.83 -12.34 -21.56
CA LEU A 270 -22.75 -13.08 -22.43
C LEU A 270 -22.29 -13.05 -23.90
N ASP A 271 -21.83 -11.90 -24.40
CA ASP A 271 -21.32 -11.76 -25.76
C ASP A 271 -20.03 -12.55 -26.00
N MET A 272 -19.11 -12.51 -25.04
CA MET A 272 -17.86 -13.26 -25.09
C MET A 272 -18.13 -14.77 -25.10
N ALA A 273 -19.04 -15.25 -24.26
CA ALA A 273 -19.36 -16.67 -24.15
C ALA A 273 -20.17 -17.20 -25.35
N SER A 274 -21.06 -16.37 -25.92
CA SER A 274 -21.95 -16.77 -27.02
C SER A 274 -21.41 -16.51 -28.43
N CYS A 275 -20.28 -15.80 -28.58
CA CYS A 275 -19.75 -15.39 -29.88
C CYS A 275 -19.51 -16.55 -30.86
N SER A 276 -19.24 -17.77 -30.37
CA SER A 276 -19.00 -18.93 -31.22
C SER A 276 -20.25 -19.42 -31.97
N PHE A 277 -21.46 -19.07 -31.52
CA PHE A 277 -22.70 -19.55 -32.14
C PHE A 277 -23.70 -18.45 -32.49
N LEU A 278 -23.79 -17.35 -31.74
CA LEU A 278 -24.65 -16.21 -32.10
C LEU A 278 -23.96 -15.26 -33.08
N ASP A 279 -24.68 -14.77 -34.08
CA ASP A 279 -24.23 -13.64 -34.89
C ASP A 279 -24.48 -12.27 -34.20
N SER A 280 -24.07 -11.18 -34.84
CA SER A 280 -24.11 -9.85 -34.22
C SER A 280 -25.54 -9.35 -34.04
N THR A 281 -26.45 -9.73 -34.93
CA THR A 281 -27.87 -9.35 -34.86
C THR A 281 -28.58 -10.17 -33.79
N GLU A 282 -28.34 -11.48 -33.75
CA GLU A 282 -28.88 -12.38 -32.73
C GLU A 282 -28.45 -11.96 -31.32
N ALA A 283 -27.14 -11.69 -31.13
CA ALA A 283 -26.62 -11.24 -29.84
C ALA A 283 -27.25 -9.90 -29.41
N MET A 284 -27.40 -8.95 -30.33
CA MET A 284 -28.08 -7.67 -30.05
C MET A 284 -29.54 -7.87 -29.63
N LEU A 285 -30.29 -8.69 -30.38
CA LEU A 285 -31.70 -8.97 -30.09
C LEU A 285 -31.87 -9.69 -28.75
N LEU A 286 -30.98 -10.63 -28.44
CA LEU A 286 -30.96 -11.33 -27.16
C LEU A 286 -30.82 -10.35 -26.01
N ARG A 287 -29.78 -9.50 -26.02
CA ARG A 287 -29.58 -8.50 -24.95
C ARG A 287 -30.78 -7.58 -24.79
N LYS A 288 -31.41 -7.17 -25.90
CA LYS A 288 -32.64 -6.38 -25.87
C LYS A 288 -33.80 -7.13 -25.22
N SER A 289 -33.99 -8.41 -25.56
CA SER A 289 -35.08 -9.23 -25.01
C SER A 289 -34.94 -9.51 -23.52
N ILE A 290 -33.70 -9.70 -23.03
CA ILE A 290 -33.43 -10.03 -21.61
C ILE A 290 -33.91 -8.92 -20.68
N ARG A 291 -33.92 -7.66 -21.13
CA ARG A 291 -34.46 -6.52 -20.36
C ARG A 291 -35.96 -6.63 -20.06
N SER A 292 -36.71 -7.32 -20.91
CA SER A 292 -38.18 -7.44 -20.78
C SER A 292 -38.61 -8.83 -20.33
N SER A 293 -37.89 -9.89 -20.70
CA SER A 293 -38.11 -11.25 -20.21
C SER A 293 -36.78 -11.99 -20.02
N PRO A 294 -36.54 -12.61 -18.85
CA PRO A 294 -35.34 -13.43 -18.61
C PRO A 294 -35.32 -14.74 -19.41
N ASP A 295 -36.42 -15.14 -20.06
CA ASP A 295 -36.54 -16.45 -20.72
C ASP A 295 -35.49 -16.65 -21.83
N GLY A 296 -35.12 -15.56 -22.52
CA GLY A 296 -34.08 -15.59 -23.55
C GLY A 296 -32.72 -16.01 -23.00
N LEU A 297 -32.41 -15.67 -21.74
CA LEU A 297 -31.14 -16.03 -21.10
C LEU A 297 -31.05 -17.55 -20.88
N ARG A 298 -32.13 -18.18 -20.42
CA ARG A 298 -32.17 -19.63 -20.15
C ARG A 298 -31.90 -20.47 -21.41
N GLY A 299 -32.40 -20.04 -22.57
CA GLY A 299 -32.16 -20.72 -23.84
C GLY A 299 -30.68 -20.69 -24.25
N VAL A 300 -30.02 -19.55 -24.04
CA VAL A 300 -28.62 -19.37 -24.41
C VAL A 300 -27.68 -20.08 -23.46
N LEU A 301 -27.94 -20.04 -22.15
CA LEU A 301 -27.17 -20.81 -21.15
C LEU A 301 -27.19 -22.32 -21.45
N ARG A 302 -28.36 -22.87 -21.78
CA ARG A 302 -28.48 -24.27 -22.22
C ARG A 302 -27.66 -24.56 -23.47
N THR A 303 -27.69 -23.64 -24.44
CA THR A 303 -26.91 -23.77 -25.67
C THR A 303 -25.40 -23.75 -25.38
N MET A 304 -24.95 -22.96 -24.39
CA MET A 304 -23.56 -22.93 -23.95
C MET A 304 -23.11 -24.27 -23.35
N GLU A 305 -23.96 -24.88 -22.51
CA GLU A 305 -23.73 -26.21 -21.93
C GLU A 305 -23.70 -27.31 -23.02
N GLU A 306 -24.70 -27.33 -23.90
CA GLU A 306 -24.79 -28.30 -25.02
C GLU A 306 -23.58 -28.21 -25.95
N ARG A 307 -23.08 -27.00 -26.20
CA ARG A 307 -21.90 -26.75 -27.04
C ARG A 307 -20.57 -26.84 -26.30
N ARG A 308 -20.58 -27.13 -24.99
CA ARG A 308 -19.40 -27.21 -24.12
C ARG A 308 -18.51 -25.96 -24.24
N VAL A 309 -19.14 -24.79 -24.19
CA VAL A 309 -18.41 -23.52 -24.12
C VAL A 309 -17.55 -23.52 -22.85
N PRO A 310 -16.28 -23.07 -22.91
CA PRO A 310 -15.45 -22.98 -21.72
C PRO A 310 -16.12 -22.12 -20.64
N ASP A 311 -15.96 -22.51 -19.37
CA ASP A 311 -16.51 -21.81 -18.20
C ASP A 311 -18.05 -21.67 -18.17
N ALA A 312 -18.77 -22.48 -18.98
CA ALA A 312 -20.23 -22.41 -19.07
C ALA A 312 -20.95 -22.55 -17.71
N GLU A 313 -20.46 -23.42 -16.82
CA GLU A 313 -21.05 -23.62 -15.49
C GLU A 313 -20.98 -22.34 -14.64
N ILE A 314 -19.84 -21.63 -14.70
CA ILE A 314 -19.64 -20.37 -13.99
C ILE A 314 -20.61 -19.33 -14.55
N PHE A 315 -20.67 -19.18 -15.87
CA PHE A 315 -21.59 -18.22 -16.51
C PHE A 315 -23.07 -18.55 -16.26
N SER A 316 -23.43 -19.84 -16.20
CA SER A 316 -24.78 -20.30 -15.82
C SER A 316 -25.14 -19.90 -14.39
N SER A 317 -24.18 -19.83 -13.47
CA SER A 317 -24.40 -19.34 -12.11
C SER A 317 -24.43 -17.80 -12.01
N LEU A 318 -23.57 -17.12 -12.77
CA LEU A 318 -23.31 -15.68 -12.60
C LEU A 318 -24.26 -14.80 -13.42
N LEU A 319 -24.50 -15.13 -14.69
CA LEU A 319 -25.29 -14.29 -15.60
C LEU A 319 -26.74 -14.08 -15.12
N PRO A 320 -27.45 -15.08 -14.55
CA PRO A 320 -28.78 -14.85 -13.99
C PRO A 320 -28.81 -13.86 -12.82
N LEU A 321 -27.70 -13.68 -12.08
CA LEU A 321 -27.61 -12.74 -10.97
C LEU A 321 -27.23 -11.33 -11.44
N MET A 322 -26.41 -11.22 -12.50
CA MET A 322 -26.00 -9.95 -13.10
C MET A 322 -27.10 -9.33 -13.99
N LEU A 323 -27.89 -10.15 -14.67
CA LEU A 323 -28.91 -9.72 -15.65
C LEU A 323 -30.33 -9.67 -15.05
N GLN A 324 -30.44 -9.25 -13.78
CA GLN A 324 -31.71 -8.95 -13.13
C GLN A 324 -32.23 -7.57 -13.54
N ALA A 325 -33.51 -7.48 -13.91
CA ALA A 325 -34.09 -6.24 -14.42
C ALA A 325 -34.18 -5.15 -13.34
N ASP A 326 -34.54 -5.52 -12.11
CA ASP A 326 -34.48 -4.63 -10.94
C ASP A 326 -33.03 -4.52 -10.43
N PRO A 327 -32.45 -3.31 -10.32
CA PRO A 327 -31.11 -3.13 -9.78
C PRO A 327 -30.96 -3.55 -8.30
N SER A 328 -32.07 -3.63 -7.55
CA SER A 328 -32.08 -4.03 -6.14
C SER A 328 -31.79 -5.53 -5.98
N ASP A 329 -32.36 -6.36 -6.86
CA ASP A 329 -32.15 -7.81 -6.90
C ASP A 329 -30.82 -8.21 -7.56
N ARG A 330 -30.21 -7.26 -8.28
CA ARG A 330 -28.96 -7.47 -9.02
C ARG A 330 -27.78 -7.58 -8.06
N ILE A 331 -26.89 -8.52 -8.32
CA ILE A 331 -25.65 -8.73 -7.54
C ILE A 331 -24.72 -7.49 -7.55
N THR A 332 -23.87 -7.32 -6.53
CA THR A 332 -22.85 -6.23 -6.49
C THR A 332 -21.53 -6.66 -7.13
N ILE A 333 -20.62 -5.71 -7.40
CA ILE A 333 -19.28 -6.04 -7.91
C ILE A 333 -18.49 -6.96 -6.97
N ARG A 334 -18.62 -6.76 -5.65
CA ARG A 334 -17.93 -7.57 -4.63
C ARG A 334 -18.40 -9.02 -4.64
N ASP A 335 -19.70 -9.20 -4.74
CA ASP A 335 -20.29 -10.54 -4.80
C ASP A 335 -19.92 -11.25 -6.12
N VAL A 336 -19.86 -10.51 -7.25
CA VAL A 336 -19.36 -11.04 -8.53
C VAL A 336 -17.92 -11.52 -8.38
N ILE A 337 -17.04 -10.69 -7.78
CA ILE A 337 -15.64 -11.07 -7.52
C ILE A 337 -15.57 -12.32 -6.62
N HIS A 338 -16.37 -12.38 -5.56
CA HIS A 338 -16.39 -13.53 -4.65
C HIS A 338 -16.79 -14.83 -5.36
N LEU A 339 -17.83 -14.80 -6.19
CA LEU A 339 -18.27 -15.96 -6.98
C LEU A 339 -17.25 -16.34 -8.06
N PHE A 340 -16.60 -15.34 -8.66
CA PHE A 340 -15.56 -15.54 -9.66
C PHE A 340 -14.28 -16.15 -9.06
N VAL A 341 -13.95 -15.85 -7.80
CA VAL A 341 -12.79 -16.42 -7.08
C VAL A 341 -13.08 -17.78 -6.46
N SER A 342 -14.28 -17.98 -5.91
CA SER A 342 -14.64 -19.21 -5.16
C SER A 342 -14.83 -20.46 -6.04
N SER A 343 -14.96 -20.28 -7.36
CA SER A 343 -15.19 -21.37 -8.31
C SER A 343 -13.87 -21.92 -8.87
N ASP A 344 -13.09 -22.68 -8.08
CA ASP A 344 -11.88 -23.44 -8.48
C ASP A 344 -10.95 -22.75 -9.51
N PHE A 345 -10.87 -21.42 -9.46
CA PHE A 345 -10.19 -20.55 -10.42
C PHE A 345 -8.68 -20.42 -10.14
N SER A 346 -8.15 -21.38 -9.36
CA SER A 346 -6.93 -21.28 -8.57
C SER A 346 -5.66 -21.78 -9.28
N SER A 347 -5.69 -22.10 -10.58
CA SER A 347 -4.49 -22.59 -11.26
C SER A 347 -3.68 -21.56 -12.06
N SER A 348 -4.18 -20.34 -12.29
CA SER A 348 -3.41 -19.36 -13.09
C SER A 348 -3.64 -17.87 -12.80
N SER A 349 -4.59 -17.48 -11.94
CA SER A 349 -4.93 -16.06 -11.79
C SER A 349 -4.14 -15.37 -10.67
N SER A 350 -2.87 -15.07 -10.94
CA SER A 350 -2.07 -14.11 -10.14
C SER A 350 -2.63 -12.68 -10.17
N ALA A 351 -3.66 -12.41 -10.98
CA ALA A 351 -4.26 -11.09 -11.16
C ALA A 351 -5.22 -10.67 -10.03
N LEU A 352 -5.80 -11.60 -9.27
CA LEU A 352 -6.76 -11.28 -8.19
C LEU A 352 -6.12 -11.24 -6.79
N MET A 353 -4.86 -11.66 -6.65
CA MET A 353 -4.11 -11.64 -5.38
C MET A 353 -3.29 -10.34 -5.17
N LEU A 354 -3.37 -9.37 -6.08
CA LEU A 354 -2.65 -8.10 -6.00
C LEU A 354 -3.63 -6.93 -5.91
N HIS A 355 -4.10 -6.65 -4.70
CA HIS A 355 -4.38 -5.25 -4.35
C HIS A 355 -3.01 -4.56 -4.25
N GLN A 356 -2.58 -3.88 -5.33
CA GLN A 356 -1.86 -2.59 -5.33
C GLN A 356 -1.38 -2.26 -6.75
N GLN A 357 -1.34 -0.95 -7.04
CA GLN A 357 -1.09 -0.40 -8.36
C GLN A 357 0.41 -0.36 -8.64
N VAL A 358 0.88 -1.22 -9.53
CA VAL A 358 2.27 -1.18 -9.97
C VAL A 358 2.53 0.09 -10.78
N VAL A 359 3.15 1.09 -10.15
CA VAL A 359 3.85 2.16 -10.88
C VAL A 359 4.96 1.49 -11.70
N PRO A 360 5.06 1.72 -13.02
CA PRO A 360 6.07 1.06 -13.84
C PRO A 360 7.47 1.25 -13.27
N ASN A 361 8.19 0.15 -13.03
CA ASN A 361 9.50 0.15 -12.36
C ASN A 361 10.48 1.19 -12.90
N PHE A 362 10.48 1.45 -14.22
CA PHE A 362 11.38 2.43 -14.83
C PHE A 362 11.07 3.88 -14.41
N LEU A 363 9.80 4.24 -14.15
CA LEU A 363 9.42 5.58 -13.67
C LEU A 363 9.80 5.75 -12.21
N ILE A 364 9.64 4.70 -11.40
CA ILE A 364 10.09 4.70 -10.01
C ILE A 364 11.61 4.90 -9.97
N ASP A 365 12.36 4.12 -10.74
CA ASP A 365 13.82 4.19 -10.75
C ASP A 365 14.32 5.56 -11.26
N MET A 366 13.66 6.16 -12.28
CA MET A 366 14.00 7.49 -12.80
C MET A 366 13.70 8.63 -11.82
N LEU A 367 12.59 8.55 -11.06
CA LEU A 367 12.21 9.55 -10.06
C LEU A 367 13.09 9.49 -8.79
N LEU A 368 13.67 8.32 -8.51
CA LEU A 368 14.53 8.03 -7.37
C LEU A 368 16.04 8.28 -7.64
N GLU A 369 16.40 8.75 -8.83
CA GLU A 369 17.80 8.96 -9.24
C GLU A 369 18.46 10.23 -8.64
N SER A 370 17.68 11.20 -8.15
CA SER A 370 18.15 12.59 -8.06
C SER A 370 18.63 13.08 -6.68
N SER A 371 18.01 12.73 -5.55
CA SER A 371 18.48 13.08 -4.19
C SER A 371 17.60 12.49 -3.07
N VAL A 372 18.01 12.61 -1.80
CA VAL A 372 17.17 12.33 -0.62
C VAL A 372 15.88 13.15 -0.64
N THR A 373 15.96 14.45 -0.94
CA THR A 373 14.81 15.35 -1.02
C THR A 373 13.86 15.00 -2.15
N SER A 374 14.39 14.62 -3.31
CA SER A 374 13.58 14.14 -4.44
C SER A 374 12.88 12.81 -4.10
N THR A 375 13.58 11.92 -3.41
CA THR A 375 13.00 10.65 -2.94
C THR A 375 11.89 10.91 -1.92
N LEU A 376 12.08 11.88 -1.01
CA LEU A 376 11.07 12.32 -0.06
C LEU A 376 9.83 12.95 -0.72
N GLU A 377 10.02 13.81 -1.71
CA GLU A 377 8.92 14.40 -2.49
C GLU A 377 8.12 13.30 -3.21
N VAL A 378 8.79 12.31 -3.79
CA VAL A 378 8.14 11.13 -4.39
C VAL A 378 7.39 10.34 -3.33
N MET A 379 7.98 10.07 -2.17
CA MET A 379 7.31 9.35 -1.07
C MET A 379 6.07 10.09 -0.57
N GLN A 380 6.10 11.42 -0.45
CA GLN A 380 4.96 12.23 -0.04
C GLN A 380 3.86 12.25 -1.13
N ASN A 381 4.24 12.47 -2.38
CA ASN A 381 3.32 12.55 -3.52
C ASN A 381 2.65 11.20 -3.84
N PHE A 382 3.33 10.09 -3.57
CA PHE A 382 2.84 8.72 -3.79
C PHE A 382 2.57 7.99 -2.46
N SER A 383 2.22 8.73 -1.41
CA SER A 383 2.01 8.20 -0.06
C SER A 383 0.94 7.12 0.06
N SER A 384 0.06 6.93 -0.93
CA SER A 384 -0.92 5.83 -0.98
C SER A 384 -0.47 4.60 -1.78
N HIS A 385 0.76 4.58 -2.32
CA HIS A 385 1.28 3.53 -3.21
C HIS A 385 2.46 2.77 -2.59
N PRO A 386 2.23 1.58 -2.03
CA PRO A 386 3.25 0.86 -1.29
C PRO A 386 4.40 0.33 -2.14
N GLU A 387 4.22 0.01 -3.42
CA GLU A 387 5.35 -0.39 -4.28
C GLU A 387 6.34 0.77 -4.47
N VAL A 388 5.81 2.00 -4.59
CA VAL A 388 6.60 3.23 -4.67
C VAL A 388 7.29 3.50 -3.34
N GLN A 389 6.57 3.35 -2.23
CA GLN A 389 7.17 3.49 -0.89
C GLN A 389 8.29 2.48 -0.69
N GLN A 390 8.06 1.19 -0.99
CA GLN A 390 9.06 0.14 -0.85
C GLN A 390 10.33 0.43 -1.66
N ARG A 391 10.20 0.78 -2.94
CA ARG A 391 11.33 1.13 -3.81
C ARG A 391 12.06 2.39 -3.34
N ALA A 392 11.34 3.42 -2.91
CA ALA A 392 11.93 4.63 -2.36
C ALA A 392 12.73 4.32 -1.09
N LEU A 393 12.19 3.48 -0.20
CA LEU A 393 12.86 3.03 1.02
C LEU A 393 14.11 2.20 0.70
N GLU A 394 14.04 1.25 -0.23
CA GLU A 394 15.21 0.49 -0.70
C GLU A 394 16.30 1.39 -1.29
N ARG A 395 15.90 2.43 -2.05
CA ARG A 395 16.84 3.40 -2.62
C ARG A 395 17.55 4.17 -1.53
N LEU A 396 16.81 4.72 -0.55
CA LEU A 396 17.38 5.46 0.58
C LEU A 396 18.37 4.58 1.37
N LEU A 397 18.06 3.30 1.54
CA LEU A 397 18.96 2.34 2.21
C LEU A 397 20.26 2.08 1.46
N ARG A 398 20.24 2.11 0.12
CA ARG A 398 21.41 1.90 -0.77
C ARG A 398 22.28 3.14 -0.97
N MET A 399 21.85 4.33 -0.53
CA MET A 399 22.68 5.55 -0.61
C MET A 399 23.85 5.48 0.37
N SER A 400 25.04 5.97 -0.02
CA SER A 400 26.21 6.07 0.88
C SER A 400 26.05 7.23 1.88
N GLU A 401 26.74 7.16 3.02
CA GLU A 401 26.68 8.20 4.07
C GLU A 401 27.03 9.60 3.52
N ASP A 402 27.99 9.67 2.58
CA ASP A 402 28.40 10.92 1.91
C ASP A 402 27.32 11.52 0.98
N GLN A 403 26.41 10.69 0.45
CA GLN A 403 25.31 11.11 -0.44
C GLN A 403 24.01 11.43 0.32
N GLN A 404 23.92 11.07 1.59
CA GLN A 404 22.71 11.21 2.41
C GLN A 404 22.60 12.58 3.08
N GLY A 405 23.67 13.38 3.13
CA GLY A 405 23.62 14.72 3.70
C GLY A 405 23.14 14.72 5.15
N VAL A 406 23.78 13.92 6.00
CA VAL A 406 23.48 13.87 7.44
C VAL A 406 23.79 15.25 8.07
N PRO A 407 22.89 15.83 8.89
CA PRO A 407 21.65 15.25 9.43
C PRO A 407 20.46 15.35 8.48
N TRP A 408 19.66 14.28 8.47
CA TRP A 408 18.42 14.21 7.69
C TRP A 408 17.36 15.19 8.22
N PRO A 409 16.46 15.70 7.35
CA PRO A 409 15.41 16.64 7.76
C PRO A 409 14.40 15.99 8.72
N ALA A 410 13.89 16.74 9.69
CA ALA A 410 12.86 16.25 10.63
C ALA A 410 11.58 15.79 9.91
N GLU A 411 11.28 16.36 8.74
CA GLU A 411 10.13 15.95 7.93
C GLU A 411 10.22 14.49 7.45
N LEU A 412 11.42 13.91 7.36
CA LEU A 412 11.60 12.50 6.99
C LEU A 412 11.03 11.55 8.04
N ALA A 413 11.22 11.86 9.32
CA ALA A 413 10.68 11.02 10.39
C ALA A 413 9.15 10.97 10.33
N GLU A 414 8.50 12.12 10.10
CA GLU A 414 7.05 12.20 9.94
C GLU A 414 6.55 11.42 8.72
N VAL A 415 7.26 11.50 7.59
CA VAL A 415 6.93 10.75 6.37
C VAL A 415 7.08 9.24 6.58
N LEU A 416 8.20 8.80 7.17
CA LEU A 416 8.44 7.38 7.47
C LEU A 416 7.40 6.83 8.46
N VAL A 417 7.04 7.61 9.48
CA VAL A 417 5.94 7.28 10.40
C VAL A 417 4.60 7.21 9.67
N GLY A 418 4.32 8.15 8.76
CA GLY A 418 3.13 8.19 7.93
C GLY A 418 2.99 6.95 7.04
N ILE A 419 4.08 6.49 6.44
CA ILE A 419 4.14 5.28 5.61
C ILE A 419 3.86 4.04 6.46
N VAL A 420 4.52 3.93 7.61
CA VAL A 420 4.29 2.81 8.53
C VAL A 420 2.85 2.80 9.06
N LYS A 421 2.18 3.97 9.15
CA LYS A 421 0.75 4.09 9.48
C LYS A 421 -0.20 3.75 8.33
N GLN A 422 0.13 4.15 7.09
CA GLN A 422 -0.75 4.00 5.92
C GLN A 422 -0.63 2.65 5.22
N HIS A 423 0.55 2.05 5.23
CA HIS A 423 0.87 0.80 4.51
C HIS A 423 0.99 -0.39 5.44
N ASP A 424 0.08 -0.50 6.40
CA ASP A 424 0.13 -1.51 7.44
C ASP A 424 0.09 -2.95 6.90
N ARG A 425 -0.37 -3.16 5.66
CA ARG A 425 -0.48 -4.48 5.03
C ARG A 425 0.75 -4.92 4.22
N VAL A 426 1.71 -4.03 3.97
CA VAL A 426 2.87 -4.33 3.09
C VAL A 426 4.06 -4.79 3.94
N LEU A 427 4.30 -6.11 3.92
CA LEU A 427 5.29 -6.80 4.75
C LEU A 427 6.73 -6.31 4.52
N ASP A 428 7.06 -5.82 3.32
CA ASP A 428 8.44 -5.48 2.93
C ASP A 428 8.80 -4.00 3.16
N ALA A 429 7.82 -3.10 3.18
CA ALA A 429 8.05 -1.65 3.33
C ALA A 429 8.34 -1.25 4.79
N GLN A 430 7.73 -1.96 5.76
CA GLN A 430 7.93 -1.65 7.17
C GLN A 430 9.38 -1.84 7.63
N PRO A 431 10.04 -3.00 7.40
CA PRO A 431 11.47 -3.18 7.68
C PRO A 431 12.39 -2.09 7.16
N CYS A 432 12.13 -1.62 5.93
CA CYS A 432 12.96 -0.63 5.27
C CYS A 432 12.77 0.77 5.87
N ALA A 433 11.52 1.18 6.09
CA ALA A 433 11.19 2.44 6.78
C ALA A 433 11.77 2.47 8.20
N CYS A 434 11.71 1.33 8.87
CA CYS A 434 12.20 1.14 10.21
C CYS A 434 13.73 1.15 10.32
N SER A 435 14.43 0.54 9.35
CA SER A 435 15.89 0.61 9.24
C SER A 435 16.37 2.04 8.95
N LEU A 436 15.62 2.80 8.16
CA LEU A 436 15.91 4.22 7.91
C LEU A 436 15.64 5.09 9.13
N LEU A 437 14.53 4.85 9.84
CA LEU A 437 14.22 5.52 11.11
C LEU A 437 15.32 5.28 12.16
N LEU A 438 15.84 4.06 12.25
CA LEU A 438 17.00 3.70 13.08
C LEU A 438 18.27 4.47 12.69
N ARG A 439 18.55 4.63 11.39
CA ARG A 439 19.68 5.43 10.89
C ARG A 439 19.51 6.93 11.16
N THR A 440 18.27 7.43 11.17
CA THR A 440 17.96 8.83 11.56
C THR A 440 17.94 9.04 13.08
N GLY A 441 17.75 7.96 13.84
CA GLY A 441 17.44 7.95 15.28
C GLY A 441 18.63 8.14 16.23
N GLY A 442 19.78 8.64 15.75
CA GLY A 442 20.87 9.10 16.63
C GLY A 442 20.52 10.37 17.43
N GLN A 443 19.31 10.91 17.29
CA GLN A 443 18.79 12.05 18.05
C GLN A 443 17.44 11.64 18.67
N GLY A 444 17.38 11.50 20.00
CA GLY A 444 16.23 10.94 20.76
C GLY A 444 14.84 11.57 20.57
N LEU A 445 14.66 12.52 19.65
CA LEU A 445 13.37 13.09 19.23
C LEU A 445 12.53 12.12 18.37
N ALA A 446 13.17 11.35 17.48
CA ALA A 446 12.45 10.44 16.58
C ALA A 446 11.79 9.27 17.33
N THR A 447 12.46 8.75 18.36
CA THR A 447 11.99 7.59 19.14
C THR A 447 10.71 7.91 19.92
N ASP A 448 10.54 9.14 20.40
CA ASP A 448 9.33 9.57 21.11
C ASP A 448 8.13 9.80 20.19
N GLU A 449 8.34 10.28 18.96
CA GLU A 449 7.29 10.40 17.95
C GLU A 449 6.82 9.03 17.44
N LEU A 450 7.76 8.10 17.26
CA LEU A 450 7.48 6.71 16.92
C LEU A 450 6.65 6.00 18.00
N ARG A 451 6.94 6.27 19.28
CA ARG A 451 6.13 5.77 20.40
C ARG A 451 4.73 6.37 20.40
N ARG A 452 4.59 7.70 20.20
CA ARG A 452 3.27 8.37 20.09
C ARG A 452 2.43 7.86 18.91
N ALA A 453 3.06 7.26 17.91
CA ALA A 453 2.41 6.71 16.72
C ALA A 453 1.79 5.31 16.90
N GLY A 454 1.93 4.67 18.07
CA GLY A 454 1.40 3.32 18.32
C GLY A 454 2.17 2.22 17.58
N LEU A 455 3.46 2.43 17.33
CA LEU A 455 4.29 1.51 16.55
C LEU A 455 4.60 0.21 17.29
N CYS A 456 4.71 0.26 18.62
CA CYS A 456 4.99 -0.91 19.45
C CYS A 456 3.90 -1.98 19.30
N GLU A 457 2.64 -1.59 19.51
CA GLU A 457 1.47 -2.45 19.41
C GLU A 457 1.41 -3.14 18.05
N ARG A 458 1.72 -2.39 16.98
CA ARG A 458 1.64 -2.90 15.61
C ARG A 458 2.77 -3.86 15.25
N ILE A 459 3.99 -3.60 15.75
CA ILE A 459 5.10 -4.57 15.62
C ILE A 459 4.72 -5.88 16.33
N LEU A 460 4.16 -5.79 17.54
CA LEU A 460 3.75 -6.96 18.31
C LEU A 460 2.62 -7.74 17.61
N GLU A 461 1.59 -7.06 17.09
CA GLU A 461 0.51 -7.69 16.28
C GLU A 461 1.05 -8.43 15.05
N ARG A 462 2.11 -7.91 14.42
CA ARG A 462 2.75 -8.56 13.27
C ARG A 462 3.57 -9.78 13.64
N LEU A 463 4.33 -9.71 14.74
CA LEU A 463 5.07 -10.87 15.26
C LEU A 463 4.10 -12.01 15.60
N ASP A 464 2.94 -11.68 16.17
CA ASP A 464 1.85 -12.62 16.49
C ASP A 464 1.20 -13.21 15.22
N ALA A 465 0.93 -12.39 14.20
CA ALA A 465 0.29 -12.85 12.96
C ALA A 465 1.21 -13.66 12.04
N PHE A 466 2.54 -13.42 12.07
CA PHE A 466 3.50 -14.01 11.13
C PHE A 466 4.77 -14.56 11.80
N PRO A 467 4.68 -15.44 12.83
CA PRO A 467 5.85 -15.94 13.56
C PRO A 467 6.79 -16.79 12.69
N ARG A 468 6.29 -17.32 11.57
CA ARG A 468 7.05 -18.15 10.61
C ARG A 468 7.65 -17.37 9.43
N ASN A 469 7.55 -16.05 9.41
CA ASN A 469 8.22 -15.22 8.40
C ASN A 469 9.49 -14.60 8.99
N ARG A 470 10.65 -15.17 8.63
CA ARG A 470 11.97 -14.79 9.18
C ARG A 470 12.23 -13.28 9.08
N ASP A 471 11.98 -12.69 7.90
CA ASP A 471 12.25 -11.28 7.64
C ASP A 471 11.32 -10.36 8.45
N THR A 472 10.06 -10.74 8.62
CA THR A 472 9.14 -10.01 9.49
C THR A 472 9.63 -10.02 10.93
N CYS A 473 10.03 -11.20 11.42
CA CYS A 473 10.45 -11.35 12.80
C CYS A 473 11.75 -10.59 13.09
N ILE A 474 12.81 -10.75 12.28
CA ILE A 474 14.12 -10.11 12.55
C ILE A 474 14.01 -8.58 12.55
N ASN A 475 13.23 -8.03 11.63
CA ASN A 475 13.03 -6.59 11.54
C ASN A 475 12.15 -6.06 12.67
N GLY A 476 11.13 -6.82 13.07
CA GLY A 476 10.32 -6.52 14.26
C GLY A 476 11.18 -6.44 15.52
N LEU A 477 12.09 -7.40 15.73
CA LEU A 477 12.98 -7.37 16.91
C LEU A 477 13.95 -6.19 16.92
N ARG A 478 14.59 -5.88 15.78
CA ARG A 478 15.49 -4.72 15.66
C ARG A 478 14.77 -3.40 15.98
N LEU A 479 13.49 -3.30 15.63
CA LEU A 479 12.67 -2.14 15.94
C LEU A 479 12.28 -2.05 17.40
N LEU A 480 11.89 -3.16 18.01
CA LEU A 480 11.61 -3.18 19.44
C LEU A 480 12.86 -2.73 20.21
N TRP A 481 14.05 -3.20 19.81
CA TRP A 481 15.31 -2.73 20.37
C TRP A 481 15.48 -1.21 20.21
N ALA A 482 15.28 -0.68 19.01
CA ALA A 482 15.33 0.76 18.73
C ALA A 482 14.43 1.59 19.65
N LEU A 483 13.21 1.10 19.88
CA LEU A 483 12.21 1.77 20.70
C LEU A 483 12.59 1.76 22.19
N LEU A 484 13.43 0.81 22.63
CA LEU A 484 13.79 0.55 24.01
C LEU A 484 15.11 1.19 24.45
N VAL A 485 16.11 1.30 23.58
CA VAL A 485 17.49 1.72 23.95
C VAL A 485 17.56 3.10 24.62
N ASP A 486 16.73 4.05 24.18
CA ASP A 486 16.71 5.43 24.71
C ASP A 486 15.33 5.81 25.27
N ALA A 487 14.73 4.95 26.08
CA ALA A 487 13.30 5.04 26.43
C ALA A 487 12.99 5.41 27.88
N VAL A 488 12.35 6.58 28.08
CA VAL A 488 11.56 6.85 29.28
C VAL A 488 10.13 6.36 29.02
N ILE A 489 9.87 5.09 29.32
CA ILE A 489 8.57 4.45 29.04
C ILE A 489 7.56 4.77 30.14
N ALA A 490 6.65 5.70 29.86
CA ALA A 490 5.58 6.09 30.76
C ALA A 490 4.41 5.09 30.78
N ASN A 491 4.09 4.44 29.65
CA ASN A 491 3.04 3.43 29.53
C ASN A 491 3.64 2.06 29.23
N LYS A 492 3.52 1.13 30.17
CA LYS A 492 4.06 -0.24 30.06
C LYS A 492 3.10 -1.24 29.41
N ALA A 493 1.81 -0.91 29.30
CA ALA A 493 0.78 -1.85 28.82
C ALA A 493 1.08 -2.49 27.45
N PRO A 494 1.61 -1.77 26.44
CA PRO A 494 1.94 -2.39 25.15
C PRO A 494 3.02 -3.47 25.26
N TRP A 495 3.93 -3.34 26.22
CA TRP A 495 5.13 -4.18 26.35
C TRP A 495 4.89 -5.47 27.13
N GLU A 496 3.74 -5.62 27.80
CA GLU A 496 3.40 -6.82 28.57
C GLU A 496 3.27 -8.08 27.70
N LYS A 497 2.92 -7.92 26.41
CA LYS A 497 2.83 -9.04 25.45
C LYS A 497 4.16 -9.38 24.79
N ALA A 498 5.13 -8.47 24.83
CA ALA A 498 6.37 -8.59 24.07
C ALA A 498 7.20 -9.84 24.44
N PRO A 499 7.40 -10.19 25.73
CA PRO A 499 8.22 -11.34 26.09
C PRO A 499 7.73 -12.67 25.52
N ALA A 500 6.42 -12.93 25.58
CA ALA A 500 5.83 -14.16 25.04
C ALA A 500 6.02 -14.28 23.52
N LEU A 501 5.80 -13.18 22.80
CA LEU A 501 5.97 -13.16 21.34
C LEU A 501 7.43 -13.33 20.93
N ILE A 502 8.37 -12.71 21.67
CA ILE A 502 9.81 -12.88 21.40
C ILE A 502 10.24 -14.32 21.72
N ALA A 503 9.70 -14.91 22.79
CA ALA A 503 9.95 -16.30 23.13
C ALA A 503 9.47 -17.25 22.02
N GLU A 504 8.25 -17.07 21.49
CA GLU A 504 7.73 -17.84 20.36
C GLU A 504 8.62 -17.71 19.11
N VAL A 505 9.09 -16.49 18.83
CA VAL A 505 9.99 -16.23 17.71
C VAL A 505 11.33 -16.94 17.87
N LEU A 506 11.96 -16.87 19.06
CA LEU A 506 13.22 -17.57 19.33
C LEU A 506 13.05 -19.10 19.28
N ALA A 507 11.93 -19.62 19.77
CA ALA A 507 11.60 -21.04 19.68
C ALA A 507 11.37 -21.50 18.22
N THR A 508 10.86 -20.61 17.36
CA THR A 508 10.66 -20.89 15.93
C THR A 508 11.98 -20.92 15.15
N TYR A 509 12.97 -20.12 15.55
CA TYR A 509 14.28 -20.01 14.88
C TYR A 509 15.47 -20.32 15.82
N PRO A 510 15.55 -21.52 16.41
CA PRO A 510 16.50 -21.82 17.49
C PRO A 510 17.98 -21.87 17.05
N THR A 511 18.25 -21.88 15.74
CA THR A 511 19.61 -21.95 15.17
C THR A 511 20.01 -20.69 14.41
N ASP A 512 19.15 -19.67 14.38
CA ASP A 512 19.41 -18.44 13.64
C ASP A 512 20.13 -17.42 14.54
N ALA A 513 21.42 -17.22 14.27
CA ALA A 513 22.29 -16.36 15.08
C ALA A 513 21.83 -14.90 15.13
N GLU A 514 21.34 -14.35 14.01
CA GLU A 514 20.87 -12.95 13.98
C GLU A 514 19.58 -12.81 14.79
N MET A 515 18.73 -13.83 14.72
CA MET A 515 17.46 -13.87 15.42
C MET A 515 17.65 -13.97 16.93
N ALA A 516 18.55 -14.86 17.36
CA ALA A 516 19.01 -14.97 18.73
C ALA A 516 19.58 -13.63 19.23
N GLU A 517 20.47 -13.01 18.46
CA GLU A 517 21.15 -11.77 18.85
C GLU A 517 20.15 -10.63 19.09
N ALA A 518 19.23 -10.41 18.14
CA ALA A 518 18.20 -9.39 18.25
C ALA A 518 17.20 -9.70 19.38
N GLY A 519 16.77 -10.97 19.52
CA GLY A 519 15.81 -11.37 20.54
C GLY A 519 16.34 -11.23 21.96
N CYS A 520 17.57 -11.69 22.20
CA CYS A 520 18.24 -11.53 23.48
C CYS A 520 18.47 -10.06 23.84
N ALA A 521 18.81 -9.21 22.86
CA ALA A 521 18.96 -7.77 23.10
C ALA A 521 17.64 -7.10 23.54
N VAL A 522 16.52 -7.44 22.90
CA VAL A 522 15.20 -6.90 23.28
C VAL A 522 14.78 -7.43 24.65
N LEU A 523 14.94 -8.73 24.92
CA LEU A 523 14.61 -9.32 26.22
C LEU A 523 15.42 -8.69 27.37
N TRP A 524 16.70 -8.41 27.14
CA TRP A 524 17.52 -7.67 28.09
C TRP A 524 16.98 -6.26 28.35
N LEU A 525 16.63 -5.50 27.32
CA LEU A 525 16.06 -4.16 27.53
C LEU A 525 14.69 -4.21 28.25
N LEU A 526 13.85 -5.20 27.93
CA LEU A 526 12.57 -5.41 28.62
C LEU A 526 12.74 -5.75 30.10
N SER A 527 13.82 -6.45 30.47
CA SER A 527 14.12 -6.73 31.87
C SER A 527 14.54 -5.47 32.64
N LEU A 528 15.11 -4.48 31.96
CA LEU A 528 15.53 -3.19 32.55
C LEU A 528 14.38 -2.19 32.76
N LEU A 529 13.26 -2.28 32.01
CA LEU A 529 12.11 -1.36 32.12
C LEU A 529 11.42 -1.30 33.50
N GLY A 530 11.81 -2.17 34.43
CA GLY A 530 11.35 -2.19 35.82
C GLY A 530 12.07 -1.21 36.75
N GLU A 531 13.20 -0.62 36.33
CA GLU A 531 14.01 0.28 37.16
C GLU A 531 13.47 1.73 37.12
N GLN A 532 13.16 2.33 38.28
CA GLN A 532 12.61 3.69 38.38
C GLN A 532 13.60 4.75 37.87
N PRO A 533 13.13 5.85 37.24
CA PRO A 533 13.99 6.95 36.78
C PRO A 533 14.59 7.66 38.00
N GLY A 534 15.88 7.42 38.24
CA GLY A 534 16.60 7.87 39.43
C GLY A 534 17.78 6.96 39.81
N ALA A 535 17.83 5.73 39.29
CA ALA A 535 19.07 4.96 39.26
C ALA A 535 20.04 5.61 38.26
N PRO A 536 21.31 5.87 38.64
CA PRO A 536 22.28 6.47 37.72
C PRO A 536 22.47 5.56 36.51
N GLY A 537 22.47 6.14 35.31
CA GLY A 537 22.69 5.42 34.06
C GLY A 537 24.05 4.71 34.00
N PRO A 538 24.32 3.94 32.93
CA PRO A 538 25.49 3.07 32.82
C PRO A 538 26.84 3.78 32.91
N GLU A 539 26.88 5.12 32.89
CA GLU A 539 28.11 5.91 33.02
C GLU A 539 28.50 6.27 34.47
N ARG A 540 27.73 5.91 35.49
CA ARG A 540 28.14 6.09 36.90
C ARG A 540 27.59 4.99 37.81
N TRP A 541 28.41 4.00 38.15
CA TRP A 541 28.09 3.10 39.26
C TRP A 541 29.24 2.91 40.24
N PRO A 542 29.06 3.40 41.49
CA PRO A 542 29.58 2.63 42.63
C PRO A 542 28.61 2.30 43.80
N TRP A 543 27.28 2.53 43.76
CA TRP A 543 26.51 2.50 45.04
C TRP A 543 25.10 1.86 45.13
N ALA A 544 24.51 1.18 44.14
CA ALA A 544 23.17 0.59 44.31
C ALA A 544 23.13 -0.95 44.47
N LEU A 545 23.73 -1.45 45.57
CA LEU A 545 23.67 -2.86 45.99
C LEU A 545 22.99 -3.09 47.37
N GLU A 546 22.36 -2.09 47.99
CA GLU A 546 21.99 -2.16 49.43
C GLU A 546 20.49 -2.18 49.80
N SER A 547 19.54 -2.17 48.86
CA SER A 547 18.12 -2.10 49.23
C SER A 547 17.45 -3.48 49.32
N ARG A 548 17.17 -3.97 50.53
CA ARG A 548 16.15 -5.02 50.78
C ARG A 548 14.73 -4.47 50.59
N HIS A 549 14.44 -3.98 49.40
CA HIS A 549 13.07 -3.69 49.00
C HIS A 549 12.60 -4.85 48.12
N VAL A 550 11.40 -5.34 48.43
CA VAL A 550 10.62 -6.18 47.52
C VAL A 550 10.57 -5.39 46.22
N TRP A 551 11.39 -5.79 45.26
CA TRP A 551 11.48 -5.11 43.99
C TRP A 551 10.13 -5.31 43.28
N PRO A 552 9.55 -4.27 42.65
CA PRO A 552 8.35 -4.46 41.85
C PRO A 552 8.59 -5.57 40.81
N PRO A 553 7.53 -6.29 40.40
CA PRO A 553 7.65 -7.46 39.52
C PRO A 553 8.48 -7.12 38.27
N ALA A 554 9.28 -8.10 37.85
CA ALA A 554 10.32 -7.97 36.84
C ALA A 554 9.86 -7.24 35.58
N GLY A 555 10.51 -6.12 35.23
CA GLY A 555 10.37 -5.46 33.93
C GLY A 555 8.95 -5.51 33.35
N CYS A 556 8.85 -5.87 32.07
CA CYS A 556 7.59 -6.31 31.46
C CYS A 556 7.49 -7.85 31.39
N ILE A 557 8.40 -8.60 32.05
CA ILE A 557 8.50 -10.07 31.99
C ILE A 557 7.89 -10.65 33.27
N GLY A 558 6.71 -11.24 33.16
CA GLY A 558 6.02 -11.82 34.33
C GLY A 558 6.72 -13.07 34.88
N GLU A 559 6.48 -13.39 36.16
CA GLU A 559 7.05 -14.61 36.80
C GLU A 559 6.70 -15.90 36.04
N GLN A 560 5.52 -15.97 35.42
CA GLN A 560 5.08 -17.13 34.64
C GLN A 560 5.86 -17.33 33.33
N GLN A 561 6.46 -16.28 32.78
CA GLN A 561 7.23 -16.31 31.53
C GLN A 561 8.74 -16.43 31.78
N LEU A 562 9.17 -16.21 33.02
CA LEU A 562 10.57 -16.05 33.39
C LEU A 562 11.37 -17.34 33.15
N GLU A 563 10.80 -18.49 33.45
CA GLU A 563 11.39 -19.80 33.20
C GLU A 563 11.65 -20.04 31.71
N GLU A 564 10.63 -19.86 30.88
CA GLU A 564 10.71 -20.01 29.43
C GLU A 564 11.76 -19.07 28.82
N VAL A 565 11.75 -17.79 29.22
CA VAL A 565 12.70 -16.79 28.72
C VAL A 565 14.14 -17.14 29.10
N VAL A 566 14.40 -17.58 30.34
CA VAL A 566 15.75 -17.98 30.78
C VAL A 566 16.24 -19.18 29.98
N VAL A 567 15.39 -20.20 29.79
CA VAL A 567 15.73 -21.40 29.01
C VAL A 567 16.07 -21.02 27.57
N LEU A 568 15.26 -20.17 26.92
CA LEU A 568 15.50 -19.73 25.56
C LEU A 568 16.79 -18.90 25.41
N ILE A 569 17.13 -18.05 26.38
CA ILE A 569 18.40 -17.31 26.36
C ILE A 569 19.60 -18.26 26.47
N LEU A 570 19.53 -19.26 27.35
CA LEU A 570 20.59 -20.28 27.47
C LEU A 570 20.70 -21.13 26.21
N GLN A 571 19.59 -21.53 25.61
CA GLN A 571 19.56 -22.24 24.33
C GLN A 571 20.18 -21.38 23.21
N SER A 572 19.90 -20.09 23.19
CA SER A 572 20.47 -19.13 22.22
C SER A 572 21.99 -19.02 22.35
N ILE A 573 22.51 -18.91 23.59
CA ILE A 573 23.96 -18.95 23.84
C ILE A 573 24.55 -20.27 23.33
N ARG A 574 23.92 -21.40 23.66
CA ARG A 574 24.39 -22.74 23.25
C ARG A 574 24.44 -22.92 21.74
N ALA A 575 23.44 -22.41 21.02
CA ALA A 575 23.37 -22.54 19.57
C ALA A 575 24.40 -21.68 18.82
N CYS A 576 24.82 -20.55 19.41
CA CYS A 576 25.62 -19.52 18.73
C CYS A 576 26.73 -18.96 19.65
N GLN A 577 27.46 -19.85 20.31
CA GLN A 577 28.49 -19.47 21.29
C GLN A 577 29.60 -18.60 20.67
N ASP A 578 29.88 -18.69 19.38
CA ASP A 578 30.93 -17.96 18.67
C ASP A 578 30.64 -16.45 18.48
N ARG A 579 29.42 -16.01 18.78
CA ARG A 579 28.97 -14.64 18.54
C ARG A 579 29.07 -13.78 19.80
N ALA A 580 30.15 -13.01 19.92
CA ALA A 580 30.43 -12.17 21.09
C ALA A 580 29.27 -11.21 21.46
N LEU A 581 28.66 -10.53 20.48
CA LEU A 581 27.56 -9.58 20.71
C LEU A 581 26.30 -10.26 21.26
N LEU A 582 25.93 -11.43 20.72
CA LEU A 582 24.83 -12.24 21.25
C LEU A 582 25.12 -12.64 22.70
N VAL A 583 26.30 -13.20 22.95
CA VAL A 583 26.72 -13.67 24.28
C VAL A 583 26.67 -12.52 25.27
N ASN A 584 27.20 -11.35 24.91
CA ASN A 584 27.18 -10.15 25.74
C ASN A 584 25.74 -9.76 26.13
N ASN A 585 24.85 -9.62 25.15
CA ASN A 585 23.44 -9.26 25.38
C ASN A 585 22.70 -10.32 26.20
N ALA A 586 22.91 -11.60 25.90
CA ALA A 586 22.30 -12.72 26.59
C ALA A 586 22.73 -12.79 28.06
N CYS A 587 24.04 -12.67 28.34
CA CYS A 587 24.56 -12.65 29.70
C CYS A 587 24.06 -11.45 30.50
N ARG A 588 23.96 -10.25 29.90
CA ARG A 588 23.37 -9.07 30.55
C ARG A 588 21.88 -9.22 30.83
N GLY A 589 21.13 -9.82 29.91
CA GLY A 589 19.73 -10.20 30.11
C GLY A 589 19.55 -11.17 31.28
N LEU A 590 20.30 -12.27 31.29
CA LEU A 590 20.30 -13.22 32.40
C LEU A 590 20.70 -12.56 33.73
N ALA A 591 21.74 -11.73 33.74
CA ALA A 591 22.19 -11.03 34.94
C ALA A 591 21.08 -10.14 35.51
N SER A 592 20.36 -9.43 34.64
CA SER A 592 19.21 -8.60 35.02
C SER A 592 18.04 -9.43 35.57
N LEU A 593 17.70 -10.55 34.93
CA LEU A 593 16.63 -11.44 35.41
C LEU A 593 16.98 -12.10 36.75
N VAL A 594 18.20 -12.61 36.88
CA VAL A 594 18.72 -13.23 38.11
C VAL A 594 18.76 -12.24 39.26
N LYS A 595 19.16 -10.99 39.02
CA LYS A 595 19.14 -9.93 40.04
C LYS A 595 17.75 -9.75 40.67
N MET A 596 16.70 -10.01 39.89
CA MET A 596 15.31 -9.72 40.24
C MET A 596 14.53 -10.94 40.74
N SER A 597 14.93 -12.16 40.36
CA SER A 597 14.20 -13.38 40.66
C SER A 597 15.12 -14.54 41.02
N GLU A 598 14.87 -15.15 42.19
CA GLU A 598 15.53 -16.39 42.63
C GLU A 598 15.16 -17.57 41.71
N LEU A 599 13.95 -17.58 41.14
CA LEU A 599 13.52 -18.61 40.19
C LEU A 599 14.35 -18.55 38.89
N ALA A 600 14.67 -17.35 38.39
CA ALA A 600 15.61 -17.20 37.26
C ALA A 600 16.99 -17.73 37.63
N ALA A 601 17.46 -17.46 38.84
CA ALA A 601 18.75 -17.94 39.32
C ALA A 601 18.81 -19.47 39.35
N LEU A 602 17.75 -20.13 39.82
CA LEU A 602 17.62 -21.58 39.80
C LEU A 602 17.65 -22.13 38.37
N GLN A 603 16.90 -21.52 37.45
CA GLN A 603 16.81 -21.96 36.05
C GLN A 603 18.12 -21.76 35.27
N VAL A 604 18.89 -20.71 35.57
CA VAL A 604 20.24 -20.52 34.99
C VAL A 604 21.19 -21.63 35.39
N VAL A 605 21.09 -22.11 36.63
CA VAL A 605 22.02 -23.10 37.15
C VAL A 605 21.61 -24.52 36.76
N MET A 606 20.31 -24.82 36.83
CA MET A 606 19.72 -26.14 36.59
C MET A 606 18.58 -26.06 35.56
N PRO A 607 18.87 -25.87 34.26
CA PRO A 607 17.83 -25.93 33.24
C PRO A 607 17.31 -27.37 33.07
N GLU A 608 16.01 -27.55 32.83
CA GLU A 608 15.33 -28.86 32.82
C GLU A 608 15.91 -29.88 31.80
N GLU A 609 16.64 -29.44 30.78
CA GLU A 609 17.22 -30.26 29.69
C GLU A 609 18.70 -30.61 29.91
N GLY A 610 19.00 -31.44 30.91
CA GLY A 610 20.16 -32.36 30.96
C GLY A 610 21.59 -31.79 30.87
N SER A 611 21.77 -30.47 30.85
CA SER A 611 23.08 -29.79 30.70
C SER A 611 23.15 -28.61 31.66
N SER A 612 24.15 -28.56 32.54
CA SER A 612 24.26 -27.47 33.52
C SER A 612 24.51 -26.14 32.81
N GLY A 613 23.69 -25.12 33.11
CA GLY A 613 23.89 -23.79 32.54
C GLY A 613 25.18 -23.14 33.03
N LEU A 614 25.73 -23.58 34.18
CA LEU A 614 27.05 -23.16 34.65
C LEU A 614 28.19 -23.71 33.79
N THR A 615 28.07 -24.94 33.30
CA THR A 615 29.03 -25.50 32.33
C THR A 615 29.01 -24.70 31.03
N LEU A 616 27.81 -24.33 30.55
CA LEU A 616 27.67 -23.47 29.37
C LEU A 616 28.36 -22.11 29.57
N ILE A 617 28.21 -21.49 30.75
CA ILE A 617 28.88 -20.22 31.07
C ILE A 617 30.41 -20.38 31.09
N GLN A 618 30.92 -21.47 31.66
CA GLN A 618 32.36 -21.77 31.67
C GLN A 618 32.92 -21.93 30.24
N GLU A 619 32.24 -22.72 29.39
CA GLU A 619 32.61 -22.91 27.98
C GLU A 619 32.59 -21.58 27.21
N THR A 620 31.55 -20.77 27.44
CA THR A 620 31.37 -19.46 26.80
C THR A 620 32.50 -18.49 27.19
N TYR A 621 32.90 -18.47 28.47
CA TYR A 621 34.06 -17.68 28.89
C TYR A 621 35.35 -18.14 28.19
N GLN A 622 35.62 -19.44 28.12
CA GLN A 622 36.85 -19.94 27.49
C GLN A 622 36.95 -19.53 26.02
N LEU A 623 35.81 -19.43 25.34
CA LEU A 623 35.73 -18.97 23.95
C LEU A 623 35.96 -17.46 23.78
N HIS A 624 35.51 -16.64 24.74
CA HIS A 624 35.53 -15.17 24.68
C HIS A 624 36.42 -14.50 25.74
N GLN A 625 37.36 -15.23 26.31
CA GLN A 625 38.24 -14.79 27.41
C GLN A 625 39.07 -13.52 27.11
N ASP A 626 39.22 -13.18 25.82
CA ASP A 626 39.96 -12.01 25.34
C ASP A 626 39.04 -10.82 24.99
N ASP A 627 37.71 -11.00 25.04
CA ASP A 627 36.71 -9.95 24.85
C ASP A 627 36.30 -9.35 26.22
N PRO A 628 36.71 -8.11 26.54
CA PRO A 628 36.47 -7.53 27.85
C PRO A 628 34.99 -7.29 28.15
N GLU A 629 34.15 -7.02 27.14
CA GLU A 629 32.72 -6.74 27.36
C GLU A 629 31.95 -8.02 27.68
N VAL A 630 32.28 -9.12 26.99
CA VAL A 630 31.71 -10.44 27.28
C VAL A 630 32.12 -10.91 28.66
N VAL A 631 33.39 -10.76 29.02
CA VAL A 631 33.89 -11.15 30.35
C VAL A 631 33.22 -10.35 31.46
N GLU A 632 33.04 -9.04 31.28
CA GLU A 632 32.31 -8.19 32.23
C GLU A 632 30.87 -8.69 32.43
N SER A 633 30.18 -9.02 31.35
CA SER A 633 28.80 -9.51 31.39
C SER A 633 28.66 -10.87 32.08
N ILE A 634 29.61 -11.78 31.85
CA ILE A 634 29.69 -13.06 32.58
C ILE A 634 29.93 -12.81 34.08
N CYS A 635 30.82 -11.87 34.43
CA CYS A 635 31.08 -11.52 35.82
C CYS A 635 29.84 -10.95 36.52
N MET A 636 29.08 -10.09 35.84
CA MET A 636 27.82 -9.54 36.35
C MET A 636 26.81 -10.65 36.65
N LEU A 637 26.66 -11.61 35.73
CA LEU A 637 25.78 -12.76 35.93
C LEU A 637 26.20 -13.60 37.14
N LEU A 638 27.49 -13.95 37.24
CA LEU A 638 28.03 -14.74 38.36
C LEU A 638 27.87 -14.02 39.71
N ALA A 639 28.07 -12.70 39.73
CA ALA A 639 27.88 -11.89 40.93
C ALA A 639 26.41 -11.92 41.40
N HIS A 640 25.45 -11.79 40.47
CA HIS A 640 24.03 -11.85 40.81
C HIS A 640 23.59 -13.24 41.24
N LEU A 641 24.09 -14.31 40.60
CA LEU A 641 23.86 -15.68 41.05
C LEU A 641 24.37 -15.91 42.48
N ALA A 642 25.57 -15.43 42.79
CA ALA A 642 26.17 -15.54 44.12
C ALA A 642 25.50 -14.65 45.19
N SER A 643 24.62 -13.73 44.79
CA SER A 643 23.85 -12.92 45.73
C SER A 643 22.74 -13.73 46.42
N HIS A 644 22.24 -14.77 45.75
CA HIS A 644 21.22 -15.71 46.22
C HIS A 644 21.83 -16.82 47.06
N LYS A 645 21.37 -16.98 48.31
CA LYS A 645 22.01 -17.91 49.26
C LYS A 645 21.83 -19.36 48.86
N ASP A 646 20.66 -19.71 48.33
CA ASP A 646 20.27 -21.07 48.00
C ASP A 646 20.95 -21.58 46.71
N ILE A 647 21.56 -20.66 45.93
CA ILE A 647 22.33 -20.94 44.72
C ILE A 647 23.83 -21.16 45.00
N LEU A 648 24.34 -20.64 46.13
CA LEU A 648 25.78 -20.69 46.44
C LEU A 648 26.33 -22.12 46.52
N SER A 649 25.57 -23.06 47.06
CA SER A 649 25.99 -24.46 47.13
C SER A 649 26.19 -25.08 45.75
N GLU A 650 25.37 -24.68 44.77
CA GLU A 650 25.42 -25.20 43.40
C GLU A 650 26.52 -24.54 42.56
N LEU A 651 26.78 -23.25 42.80
CA LEU A 651 27.95 -22.56 42.22
C LEU A 651 29.26 -23.21 42.69
N VAL A 652 29.34 -23.61 43.95
CA VAL A 652 30.53 -24.28 44.49
C VAL A 652 30.64 -25.72 43.96
N SER A 653 29.54 -26.48 43.88
CA SER A 653 29.55 -27.87 43.38
C SER A 653 29.90 -27.98 41.90
N SER A 654 29.49 -27.00 41.09
CA SER A 654 29.75 -26.95 39.64
C SER A 654 31.20 -26.59 39.26
N GLY A 655 32.04 -26.24 40.25
CA GLY A 655 33.44 -25.89 40.00
C GLY A 655 33.61 -24.53 39.32
N ILE A 656 32.76 -23.54 39.61
CA ILE A 656 32.90 -22.18 39.07
C ILE A 656 34.09 -21.41 39.67
N GLN A 657 34.58 -21.82 40.84
CA GLN A 657 35.62 -21.09 41.58
C GLN A 657 36.93 -20.85 40.79
N PRO A 658 37.51 -21.84 40.09
CA PRO A 658 38.72 -21.65 39.28
C PRO A 658 38.52 -20.64 38.13
N LEU A 659 37.31 -20.59 37.54
CA LEU A 659 36.97 -19.60 36.51
C LEU A 659 37.06 -18.17 37.05
N VAL A 660 36.48 -17.95 38.23
CA VAL A 660 36.47 -16.63 38.88
C VAL A 660 37.89 -16.20 39.29
N GLU A 661 38.72 -17.15 39.74
CA GLU A 661 40.14 -16.91 40.04
C GLU A 661 40.94 -16.57 38.76
N GLU A 662 40.68 -17.25 37.64
CA GLU A 662 41.32 -16.96 36.35
C GLU A 662 40.99 -15.56 35.83
N ILE A 663 39.69 -15.20 35.83
CA ILE A 663 39.22 -13.87 35.42
C ILE A 663 39.94 -12.77 36.22
N HIS A 664 40.05 -12.98 37.54
CA HIS A 664 40.74 -12.05 38.43
C HIS A 664 42.22 -11.87 38.04
N GLY A 665 42.92 -12.95 37.73
CA GLY A 665 44.33 -12.91 37.32
C GLY A 665 44.56 -12.15 36.01
N ARG A 666 43.61 -12.18 35.07
CA ARG A 666 43.75 -11.52 33.75
C ARG A 666 43.40 -10.04 33.74
N PHE A 667 42.33 -9.63 34.44
CA PHE A 667 41.76 -8.27 34.28
C PHE A 667 42.17 -7.28 35.37
N THR A 668 42.97 -7.68 36.35
CA THR A 668 43.50 -6.78 37.40
C THR A 668 44.64 -5.86 36.94
N SER A 669 45.34 -6.16 35.84
CA SER A 669 46.47 -5.35 35.35
C SER A 669 46.08 -4.15 34.48
N SER A 670 44.92 -4.18 33.82
CA SER A 670 44.55 -3.20 32.78
C SER A 670 43.94 -1.90 33.36
N LEU A 671 43.45 -1.92 34.60
CA LEU A 671 42.83 -0.77 35.27
C LEU A 671 43.82 0.09 36.07
N VAL A 672 45.05 -0.36 36.27
CA VAL A 672 46.07 0.37 37.06
C VAL A 672 46.78 1.45 36.23
N SER A 673 46.60 1.49 34.90
CA SER A 673 47.40 2.36 34.03
C SER A 673 46.69 3.62 33.50
N VAL A 674 45.43 3.88 33.86
CA VAL A 674 44.71 5.10 33.45
C VAL A 674 44.18 5.83 34.69
N GLY A 675 44.87 6.91 35.07
CA GLY A 675 44.41 7.86 36.08
C GLY A 675 45.24 7.82 37.37
N GLY A 676 46.34 8.58 37.39
CA GLY A 676 47.06 8.83 38.63
C GLY A 676 46.20 9.58 39.65
N LEU A 677 45.99 8.98 40.82
CA LEU A 677 45.64 9.61 42.09
C LEU A 677 46.15 8.68 43.23
N PRO A 678 46.45 9.23 44.42
CA PRO A 678 47.56 8.77 45.26
C PRO A 678 47.20 7.63 46.22
N GLN A 679 48.24 6.93 46.69
CA GLN A 679 48.19 5.94 47.76
C GLN A 679 47.44 6.46 49.00
N PRO A 680 46.67 5.63 49.71
CA PRO A 680 46.04 6.05 50.96
C PRO A 680 47.08 6.07 52.08
N ASP A 681 47.19 7.24 52.71
CA ASP A 681 47.81 7.38 54.02
C ASP A 681 47.08 6.50 55.05
N LEU A 682 47.89 5.84 55.87
CA LEU A 682 47.51 5.18 57.09
C LEU A 682 47.05 6.24 58.10
N ASP A 683 45.76 6.53 58.18
CA ASP A 683 45.16 6.89 59.46
C ASP A 683 43.64 6.74 59.46
N GLY A 684 43.16 6.17 60.56
CA GLY A 684 41.79 5.70 60.71
C GLY A 684 40.77 6.81 60.67
N THR A 685 39.79 6.67 59.77
CA THR A 685 38.39 6.99 60.04
C THR A 685 37.53 6.10 59.15
N GLU A 686 36.62 5.37 59.79
CA GLU A 686 35.70 4.42 59.15
C GLU A 686 34.86 5.11 58.06
N SER A 687 35.21 4.87 56.79
CA SER A 687 34.25 4.95 55.69
C SER A 687 33.90 3.52 55.26
N ARG A 688 32.70 3.08 55.67
CA ARG A 688 32.13 1.78 55.30
C ARG A 688 31.81 1.77 53.79
N GLY A 689 32.79 1.42 52.95
CA GLY A 689 32.56 1.01 51.57
C GLY A 689 32.11 -0.45 51.51
N ARG A 690 30.83 -0.70 51.19
CA ARG A 690 30.15 -2.01 51.28
C ARG A 690 29.88 -2.68 49.91
N SER A 691 30.74 -2.52 48.89
CA SER A 691 30.67 -3.36 47.67
C SER A 691 31.36 -4.74 47.81
N SER A 692 32.16 -4.95 48.87
CA SER A 692 33.04 -6.14 49.05
C SER A 692 32.38 -7.44 49.58
N GLY A 693 31.07 -7.61 49.38
CA GLY A 693 30.28 -8.66 50.05
C GLY A 693 30.01 -9.94 49.23
N VAL A 694 29.86 -9.83 47.91
CA VAL A 694 29.40 -10.92 47.04
C VAL A 694 30.51 -11.91 46.74
N TRP A 695 31.68 -11.42 46.31
CA TRP A 695 32.87 -12.23 46.00
C TRP A 695 33.47 -12.93 47.23
N ARG A 696 33.22 -12.38 48.42
CA ARG A 696 33.60 -13.01 49.69
C ARG A 696 32.83 -14.32 49.94
N ARG A 697 31.61 -14.45 49.40
CA ARG A 697 30.80 -15.68 49.48
C ARG A 697 31.27 -16.77 48.52
N LEU A 698 32.01 -16.39 47.48
CA LEU A 698 32.71 -17.28 46.54
C LEU A 698 34.17 -17.55 46.94
N GLY A 699 34.63 -17.06 48.11
CA GLY A 699 35.97 -17.33 48.64
C GLY A 699 37.07 -16.32 48.27
N LEU A 700 36.74 -15.15 47.70
CA LEU A 700 37.72 -14.21 47.11
C LEU A 700 37.97 -12.94 47.97
N PRO A 701 39.20 -12.37 47.97
CA PRO A 701 39.61 -11.25 48.83
C PRO A 701 39.07 -9.86 48.39
N ARG A 702 39.20 -8.87 49.30
CA ARG A 702 38.47 -7.58 49.38
C ARG A 702 38.50 -6.59 48.20
N VAL A 703 39.31 -6.80 47.15
CA VAL A 703 39.53 -5.81 46.09
C VAL A 703 38.84 -6.29 44.81
N TRP A 704 37.56 -5.96 44.66
CA TRP A 704 36.75 -6.22 43.47
C TRP A 704 35.92 -4.95 43.19
N PHE A 705 36.12 -4.38 41.99
CA PHE A 705 35.50 -3.21 41.33
C PHE A 705 34.87 -2.10 42.20
#